data_AF-A0A151IB24-F1
#
_entry.id   AF-A0A151IB24-F1
#
_cell.length_a   1.000
_cell.length_b   1.000
_cell.length_c   1.000
_cell.angle_alpha   90.00
_cell.angle_beta   90.00
_cell.angle_gamma   90.00
#
_symmetry.space_group_name_H-M   'P 1'
#
loop_
_entity.id
_entity.type
_entity.pdbx_description
1 polymer ?
#
loop_
_entity_poly.entity_id
_entity_poly.type
_entity_poly.pdbx_seq_one_letter_code
_entity_poly.pdbx_strand_id
1 'polypeptide(L)'
;KTKHRKQKFTNKWLSQPEFSAWLKRDQSNEYRAKCMYCHCSLNSDIIVLKRHGKSVRHKEKMQAATVKQQSISCFTRKIQSASKAIMSTEIKLVGFLMEHNLPFRLADHLTDLLKDICHDHPVIGNINMKRTKATSIAVNVIGASHKEKLAQILRNNKFSLLTDESTDISCIKTACVVVRFNNTNSKKIVSEFWELYKIFDSTNANEGATAENLFKGIIQSLDNYSIPFSNMIGFAADGCSTMMGQYNSVASRLREKCPNIFILKCVCHSAHLCASEACKSLPRSLEDLARNIYNFFKLSAKRQCQFRQFQEFVNVAPHKMLHPSQTRWLSLIMVVERIIEQWEALRLFFTDRWLSERLQAAEQIFKELNNPLTKLYFFFLEWILPKFTDFNRFFQTDAVVITELHDKIINLYQEILLCYMKRDYVMKTPLSDINPYKEDECIPNSQIYVGIKVFQVMNDENEIINKKEKEEFLWRCKEFLKVLFIIMALKPKNALSLSYRDTTPSLFNLMNTIPRIVNYNSCTMQKIDDQWRRLPLFAATFSKDIQEVDVDIFWNEVSNKKGAAEKSEFDELARFALDALCLPHSNADCERIFSRVNLIKTKYRNKLKIETVNGSILATECVKRQCAEEEKSNCVTFKPTEKMFERMTANVLYPKQKKRNEIEEDSSSDTEIIL
;
A
#
# COMPACT_ATOMS: atom_id res chain seq x y z
N LYS A 1 96.81 -35.18 -8.76
CA LYS A 1 95.39 -34.77 -8.94
C LYS A 1 94.63 -35.91 -9.60
N THR A 2 93.88 -36.69 -8.83
CA THR A 2 93.04 -37.80 -9.29
C THR A 2 91.90 -37.27 -10.18
N LYS A 3 91.78 -37.76 -11.43
CA LYS A 3 90.67 -37.42 -12.34
C LYS A 3 89.36 -37.97 -11.74
N HIS A 4 88.50 -37.08 -11.21
CA HIS A 4 87.17 -37.46 -10.72
C HIS A 4 86.36 -38.10 -11.86
N ARG A 5 85.98 -39.38 -11.70
CA ARG A 5 85.18 -40.12 -12.68
C ARG A 5 83.79 -39.49 -12.75
N LYS A 6 83.35 -39.05 -13.93
CA LYS A 6 81.99 -38.50 -14.13
C LYS A 6 80.96 -39.61 -13.88
N GLN A 7 80.12 -39.42 -12.86
CA GLN A 7 79.05 -40.36 -12.50
C GLN A 7 77.75 -40.02 -13.25
N LYS A 8 77.14 -41.01 -13.90
CA LYS A 8 75.81 -40.87 -14.54
C LYS A 8 74.71 -40.83 -13.47
N PHE A 9 73.65 -40.07 -13.73
CA PHE A 9 72.47 -40.02 -12.90
C PHE A 9 71.87 -41.43 -12.73
N THR A 10 71.66 -41.87 -11.50
CA THR A 10 71.10 -43.20 -11.21
C THR A 10 69.70 -43.06 -10.63
N ASN A 11 68.71 -43.75 -11.22
CA ASN A 11 67.32 -43.71 -10.73
C ASN A 11 67.16 -44.17 -9.27
N LYS A 12 68.11 -44.94 -8.73
CA LYS A 12 68.18 -45.32 -7.31
C LYS A 12 68.12 -44.10 -6.37
N TRP A 13 68.60 -42.93 -6.80
CA TRP A 13 68.55 -41.71 -6.01
C TRP A 13 67.13 -41.17 -5.84
N LEU A 14 66.24 -41.40 -6.81
CA LEU A 14 64.84 -41.02 -6.73
C LEU A 14 64.05 -41.90 -5.73
N SER A 15 64.58 -43.06 -5.37
CA SER A 15 64.01 -43.96 -4.36
C SER A 15 64.55 -43.69 -2.95
N GLN A 16 65.60 -42.88 -2.80
CA GLN A 16 66.18 -42.56 -1.49
C GLN A 16 65.41 -41.40 -0.84
N PRO A 17 64.94 -41.54 0.42
CA PRO A 17 64.19 -40.49 1.12
C PRO A 17 64.91 -39.15 1.19
N GLU A 18 66.25 -39.15 1.22
CA GLU A 18 67.09 -37.95 1.30
C GLU A 18 67.00 -37.07 0.03
N PHE A 19 66.67 -37.66 -1.12
CA PHE A 19 66.69 -36.99 -2.43
C PHE A 19 65.35 -37.02 -3.17
N SER A 20 64.52 -38.02 -2.93
CA SER A 20 63.27 -38.27 -3.65
C SER A 20 62.29 -37.09 -3.64
N ALA A 21 62.28 -36.32 -2.55
CA ALA A 21 61.37 -35.19 -2.37
C ALA A 21 61.66 -34.01 -3.31
N TRP A 22 62.90 -33.85 -3.79
CA TRP A 22 63.32 -32.62 -4.49
C TRP A 22 64.18 -32.83 -5.72
N LEU A 23 64.74 -34.03 -5.93
CA LEU A 23 65.63 -34.32 -7.05
C LEU A 23 64.86 -34.93 -8.22
N LYS A 24 65.13 -34.48 -9.45
CA LYS A 24 64.65 -35.12 -10.68
C LYS A 24 65.78 -35.28 -11.69
N ARG A 25 65.62 -36.23 -12.62
CA ARG A 25 66.56 -36.42 -13.73
C ARG A 25 66.56 -35.19 -14.64
N ASP A 26 67.74 -34.72 -15.04
CA ASP A 26 67.84 -33.72 -16.11
C ASP A 26 67.71 -34.43 -17.46
N GLN A 27 66.67 -34.09 -18.23
CA GLN A 27 66.43 -34.70 -19.55
C GLN A 27 67.48 -34.27 -20.58
N SER A 28 68.17 -33.15 -20.35
CA SER A 28 69.15 -32.59 -21.29
C SER A 28 70.56 -33.17 -21.15
N ASN A 29 70.89 -33.80 -20.01
CA ASN A 29 72.24 -34.31 -19.75
C ASN A 29 72.24 -35.47 -18.75
N GLU A 30 72.71 -36.64 -19.18
CA GLU A 30 72.75 -37.87 -18.38
C GLU A 30 73.65 -37.80 -17.14
N TYR A 31 74.56 -36.82 -17.07
CA TYR A 31 75.46 -36.60 -15.93
C TYR A 31 74.93 -35.52 -14.98
N ARG A 32 73.73 -34.98 -15.21
CA ARG A 32 73.15 -33.91 -14.37
C ARG A 32 71.81 -34.30 -13.74
N ALA A 33 71.58 -33.73 -12.57
CA ALA A 33 70.34 -33.84 -11.82
C ALA A 33 69.75 -32.43 -11.63
N LYS A 34 68.43 -32.30 -11.64
CA LYS A 34 67.76 -31.01 -11.46
C LYS A 34 67.05 -30.97 -10.11
N CYS A 35 67.24 -29.89 -9.36
CA CYS A 35 66.48 -29.64 -8.14
C CYS A 35 65.14 -28.99 -8.49
N MET A 36 64.04 -29.54 -7.96
CA MET A 36 62.68 -29.06 -8.18
C MET A 36 62.40 -27.75 -7.44
N TYR A 37 62.98 -27.55 -6.26
CA TYR A 37 62.79 -26.32 -5.48
C TYR A 37 63.73 -25.18 -5.91
N CYS A 38 65.00 -25.50 -6.18
CA CYS A 38 65.99 -24.49 -6.55
C CYS A 38 66.02 -24.16 -8.06
N HIS A 39 65.40 -25.01 -8.90
CA HIS A 39 65.42 -24.96 -10.36
C HIS A 39 66.82 -24.92 -11.00
N CYS A 40 67.85 -25.39 -10.29
CA CYS A 40 69.22 -25.48 -10.80
C CYS A 40 69.58 -26.91 -11.24
N SER A 41 70.52 -27.00 -12.19
CA SER A 41 71.08 -28.27 -12.66
C SER A 41 72.43 -28.53 -11.98
N LEU A 42 72.58 -29.70 -11.36
CA LEU A 42 73.69 -30.13 -10.51
C LEU A 42 74.41 -31.30 -11.18
N ASN A 43 75.68 -31.49 -10.88
CA ASN A 43 76.36 -32.73 -11.27
C ASN A 43 75.78 -33.90 -10.48
N SER A 44 75.60 -35.02 -11.16
CA SER A 44 75.09 -36.27 -10.58
C SER A 44 76.18 -37.01 -9.79
N ASP A 45 76.91 -36.29 -8.94
CA ASP A 45 77.82 -36.85 -7.95
C ASP A 45 77.13 -36.77 -6.58
N ILE A 46 77.13 -37.87 -5.83
CA ILE A 46 76.45 -37.98 -4.53
C ILE A 46 76.93 -36.92 -3.54
N ILE A 47 78.20 -36.51 -3.60
CA ILE A 47 78.76 -35.48 -2.72
C ILE A 47 78.14 -34.11 -3.04
N VAL A 48 77.95 -33.82 -4.33
CA VAL A 48 77.35 -32.56 -4.81
C VAL A 48 75.87 -32.50 -4.41
N LEU A 49 75.15 -33.61 -4.53
CA LEU A 49 73.74 -33.68 -4.15
C LEU A 49 73.53 -33.51 -2.65
N LYS A 50 74.31 -34.20 -1.82
CA LYS A 50 74.25 -34.04 -0.34
C LYS A 50 74.60 -32.61 0.08
N ARG A 51 75.59 -32.00 -0.55
CA ARG A 51 75.97 -30.61 -0.28
C ARG A 51 74.86 -29.64 -0.67
N HIS A 52 74.21 -29.86 -1.82
CA HIS A 52 73.09 -29.04 -2.25
C HIS A 52 71.89 -29.14 -1.30
N GLY A 53 71.48 -30.35 -0.92
CA GLY A 53 70.37 -30.56 0.03
C GLY A 53 70.61 -29.91 1.39
N LYS A 54 71.88 -29.79 1.82
CA LYS A 54 72.26 -29.09 3.06
C LYS A 54 72.43 -27.58 2.91
N SER A 55 72.41 -27.03 1.69
CA SER A 55 72.63 -25.60 1.46
C SER A 55 71.48 -24.76 2.01
N VAL A 56 71.82 -23.57 2.56
CA VAL A 56 70.85 -22.64 3.15
C VAL A 56 69.75 -22.28 2.15
N ARG A 57 70.15 -21.93 0.92
CA ARG A 57 69.23 -21.61 -0.18
C ARG A 57 68.26 -22.73 -0.54
N HIS A 58 68.67 -23.99 -0.41
CA HIS A 58 67.80 -25.14 -0.64
C HIS A 58 66.78 -25.30 0.49
N LYS A 59 67.23 -25.22 1.74
CA LYS A 59 66.37 -25.34 2.93
C LYS A 59 65.31 -24.25 2.98
N GLU A 60 65.66 -23.00 2.67
CA GLU A 60 64.72 -21.88 2.61
C GLU A 60 63.62 -22.10 1.56
N LYS A 61 64.02 -22.50 0.34
CA LYS A 61 63.07 -22.76 -0.76
C LYS A 61 62.20 -23.99 -0.50
N MET A 62 62.73 -25.00 0.16
CA MET A 62 61.98 -26.19 0.55
C MET A 62 60.96 -25.86 1.64
N GLN A 63 61.35 -25.08 2.67
CA GLN A 63 60.45 -24.62 3.72
C GLN A 63 59.30 -23.75 3.17
N ALA A 64 59.61 -22.85 2.23
CA ALA A 64 58.60 -22.04 1.54
C ALA A 64 57.59 -22.88 0.75
N ALA A 65 57.98 -24.04 0.23
CA ALA A 65 57.11 -24.96 -0.50
C ALA A 65 56.26 -25.88 0.41
N THR A 66 56.70 -26.14 1.64
CA THR A 66 55.96 -26.95 2.64
C THR A 66 54.89 -26.19 3.41
N VAL A 67 54.86 -24.86 3.35
CA VAL A 67 53.71 -24.08 3.81
C VAL A 67 52.56 -24.37 2.85
N LYS A 68 51.63 -25.26 3.26
CA LYS A 68 50.37 -25.49 2.54
C LYS A 68 49.70 -24.14 2.36
N GLN A 69 49.79 -23.57 1.16
CA GLN A 69 48.93 -22.47 0.75
C GLN A 69 47.50 -22.96 0.98
N GLN A 70 46.79 -22.36 1.94
CA GLN A 70 45.34 -22.51 2.00
C GLN A 70 44.83 -22.12 0.61
N SER A 71 44.09 -23.03 -0.03
CA SER A 71 43.55 -22.79 -1.36
C SER A 71 42.92 -21.39 -1.41
N ILE A 72 43.24 -20.62 -2.45
CA ILE A 72 42.61 -19.31 -2.73
C ILE A 72 41.09 -19.43 -2.65
N SER A 73 40.52 -20.59 -3.02
CA SER A 73 39.07 -20.87 -2.93
C SER A 73 38.50 -20.86 -1.50
N CYS A 74 39.29 -21.20 -0.48
CA CYS A 74 38.86 -21.20 0.93
C CYS A 74 38.92 -19.77 1.50
N PHE A 75 39.93 -19.00 1.12
CA PHE A 75 40.08 -17.60 1.51
C PHE A 75 39.03 -16.70 0.84
N THR A 76 38.76 -16.89 -0.45
CA THR A 76 37.68 -16.18 -1.16
C THR A 76 36.31 -16.52 -0.58
N ARG A 77 36.03 -17.78 -0.23
CA ARG A 77 34.78 -18.17 0.45
C ARG A 77 34.61 -17.50 1.81
N LYS A 78 35.67 -17.41 2.63
CA LYS A 78 35.62 -16.74 3.94
C LYS A 78 35.43 -15.23 3.82
N ILE A 79 36.09 -14.58 2.85
CA ILE A 79 35.89 -13.15 2.57
C ILE A 79 34.47 -12.89 2.08
N GLN A 80 33.97 -13.73 1.17
CA GLN A 80 32.62 -13.61 0.63
C GLN A 80 31.55 -13.83 1.70
N SER A 81 31.76 -14.78 2.63
CA SER A 81 30.84 -14.99 3.76
C SER A 81 30.86 -13.83 4.76
N ALA A 82 32.03 -13.28 5.08
CA ALA A 82 32.16 -12.12 5.98
C ALA A 82 31.54 -10.85 5.35
N SER A 83 31.78 -10.63 4.05
CA SER A 83 31.19 -9.53 3.29
C SER A 83 29.66 -9.62 3.24
N LYS A 84 29.13 -10.82 3.00
CA LYS A 84 27.68 -11.08 2.98
C LYS A 84 27.03 -10.86 4.36
N ALA A 85 27.71 -11.23 5.44
CA ALA A 85 27.25 -10.95 6.80
C ALA A 85 27.16 -9.44 7.09
N ILE A 86 28.16 -8.65 6.67
CA ILE A 86 28.15 -7.18 6.81
C ILE A 86 26.98 -6.59 6.02
N MET A 87 26.82 -6.97 4.75
CA MET A 87 25.70 -6.52 3.92
C MET A 87 24.36 -6.88 4.55
N SER A 88 24.24 -8.10 5.10
CA SER A 88 23.02 -8.56 5.75
C SER A 88 22.66 -7.67 6.94
N THR A 89 23.64 -7.32 7.77
CA THR A 89 23.42 -6.45 8.93
C THR A 89 23.01 -5.05 8.51
N GLU A 90 23.68 -4.46 7.52
CA GLU A 90 23.32 -3.15 6.98
C GLU A 90 21.90 -3.13 6.41
N ILE A 91 21.52 -4.14 5.62
CA ILE A 91 20.16 -4.27 5.06
C ILE A 91 19.12 -4.41 6.18
N LYS A 92 19.40 -5.20 7.23
CA LYS A 92 18.48 -5.35 8.38
C LYS A 92 18.32 -4.06 9.18
N LEU A 93 19.41 -3.34 9.44
CA LEU A 93 19.36 -2.05 10.13
C LEU A 93 18.53 -1.03 9.34
N VAL A 94 18.67 -1.00 8.01
CA VAL A 94 17.82 -0.15 7.17
C VAL A 94 16.37 -0.64 7.20
N GLY A 95 16.12 -1.95 7.19
CA GLY A 95 14.78 -2.51 7.37
C GLY A 95 14.09 -2.02 8.65
N PHE A 96 14.83 -1.96 9.77
CA PHE A 96 14.37 -1.37 11.02
C PHE A 96 14.02 0.12 10.89
N LEU A 97 14.89 0.92 10.25
CA LEU A 97 14.59 2.34 10.01
C LEU A 97 13.30 2.51 9.18
N MET A 98 13.08 1.65 8.19
CA MET A 98 11.92 1.73 7.28
C MET A 98 10.62 1.28 7.94
N GLU A 99 10.64 0.22 8.74
CA GLU A 99 9.43 -0.24 9.42
C GLU A 99 8.87 0.79 10.41
N HIS A 100 9.77 1.48 11.12
CA HIS A 100 9.43 2.44 12.17
C HIS A 100 9.39 3.90 11.69
N ASN A 101 9.48 4.14 10.37
CA ASN A 101 9.47 5.48 9.76
C ASN A 101 10.56 6.42 10.31
N LEU A 102 11.72 5.88 10.69
CA LEU A 102 12.79 6.65 11.33
C LEU A 102 13.58 7.50 10.32
N PRO A 103 14.12 8.67 10.72
CA PRO A 103 14.95 9.49 9.86
C PRO A 103 16.29 8.81 9.49
N PHE A 104 16.73 8.93 8.24
CA PHE A 104 18.01 8.38 7.80
C PHE A 104 19.23 9.00 8.51
N ARG A 105 19.11 10.22 9.06
CA ARG A 105 20.17 10.86 9.86
C ARG A 105 20.51 10.05 11.12
N LEU A 106 19.56 9.24 11.62
CA LEU A 106 19.81 8.35 12.75
C LEU A 106 20.91 7.33 12.45
N ALA A 107 21.07 6.92 11.19
CA ALA A 107 22.12 5.99 10.77
C ALA A 107 23.53 6.55 11.03
N ASP A 108 23.70 7.87 11.09
CA ASP A 108 25.01 8.48 11.33
C ASP A 108 25.50 8.17 12.74
N HIS A 109 24.63 8.31 13.75
CA HIS A 109 24.96 8.02 15.15
C HIS A 109 24.77 6.55 15.52
N LEU A 110 23.72 5.90 15.01
CA LEU A 110 23.40 4.50 15.34
C LEU A 110 24.54 3.56 14.96
N THR A 111 25.15 3.76 13.79
CA THR A 111 26.27 2.91 13.35
C THR A 111 27.50 3.09 14.23
N ASP A 112 27.81 4.32 14.66
CA ASP A 112 28.96 4.56 15.53
C ASP A 112 28.71 4.02 16.94
N LEU A 113 27.49 4.19 17.46
CA LEU A 113 27.08 3.64 18.75
C LEU A 113 27.15 2.10 18.77
N LEU A 114 26.69 1.43 17.71
CA LEU A 114 26.79 -0.03 17.61
C LEU A 114 28.25 -0.50 17.59
N LYS A 115 29.14 0.26 16.96
CA LYS A 115 30.58 -0.04 16.98
C LYS A 115 31.19 0.15 18.35
N ASP A 116 30.78 1.17 19.09
CA ASP A 116 31.25 1.41 20.45
C ASP A 116 30.82 0.26 21.40
N ILE A 117 29.53 -0.07 21.38
CA ILE A 117 28.93 -1.14 22.22
C ILE A 117 29.49 -2.51 21.86
N CYS A 118 29.63 -2.82 20.56
CA CYS A 118 30.00 -4.14 20.05
C CYS A 118 31.33 -4.13 19.26
N HIS A 119 32.35 -3.45 19.78
CA HIS A 119 33.63 -3.23 19.08
C HIS A 119 34.37 -4.53 18.72
N ASP A 120 34.27 -5.57 19.56
CA ASP A 120 34.90 -6.87 19.33
C ASP A 120 34.19 -7.75 18.29
N HIS A 121 32.98 -7.37 17.85
CA HIS A 121 32.21 -8.20 16.94
C HIS A 121 32.67 -8.01 15.48
N PRO A 122 33.15 -9.06 14.79
CA PRO A 122 33.84 -8.96 13.50
C PRO A 122 32.96 -8.41 12.37
N VAL A 123 31.64 -8.51 12.50
CA VAL A 123 30.69 -7.91 11.55
C VAL A 123 30.40 -6.46 11.90
N ILE A 124 30.17 -6.13 13.18
CA ILE A 124 29.65 -4.81 13.59
C ILE A 124 30.75 -3.76 13.52
N GLY A 125 31.97 -4.09 13.96
CA GLY A 125 33.13 -3.20 13.83
C GLY A 125 33.40 -2.77 12.39
N ASN A 126 33.04 -3.61 11.41
CA ASN A 126 33.26 -3.39 9.98
C ASN A 126 32.06 -2.80 9.22
N ILE A 127 30.92 -2.56 9.88
CA ILE A 127 29.78 -1.89 9.25
C ILE A 127 30.19 -0.46 8.87
N ASN A 128 29.88 -0.01 7.66
CA ASN A 128 30.11 1.39 7.31
C ASN A 128 28.88 1.91 6.60
N MET A 129 27.92 2.34 7.40
CA MET A 129 26.62 2.80 6.96
C MET A 129 26.29 4.14 7.62
N LYS A 130 26.25 5.18 6.79
CA LYS A 130 25.83 6.54 7.15
C LYS A 130 24.56 6.89 6.36
N ARG A 131 24.00 8.08 6.58
CA ARG A 131 22.75 8.57 5.96
C ARG A 131 22.63 8.26 4.47
N THR A 132 23.65 8.59 3.68
CA THR A 132 23.61 8.42 2.21
C THR A 132 23.55 6.95 1.82
N LYS A 133 24.33 6.09 2.48
CA LYS A 133 24.31 4.64 2.24
C LYS A 133 22.98 4.04 2.69
N ALA A 134 22.48 4.42 3.87
CA ALA A 134 21.19 3.96 4.38
C ALA A 134 20.03 4.33 3.44
N THR A 135 20.04 5.56 2.91
CA THR A 135 19.06 6.01 1.90
C THR A 135 19.16 5.16 0.64
N SER A 136 20.38 4.90 0.15
CA SER A 136 20.62 4.13 -1.07
C SER A 136 20.24 2.65 -0.91
N ILE A 137 20.49 2.06 0.27
CA ILE A 137 20.04 0.70 0.60
C ILE A 137 18.50 0.64 0.63
N ALA A 138 17.84 1.61 1.25
CA ALA A 138 16.37 1.63 1.29
C ALA A 138 15.78 1.69 -0.13
N VAL A 139 16.26 2.61 -0.97
CA VAL A 139 15.70 2.87 -2.30
C VAL A 139 16.16 1.84 -3.32
N ASN A 140 17.48 1.69 -3.51
CA ASN A 140 18.06 0.96 -4.66
C ASN A 140 18.25 -0.54 -4.38
N VAL A 141 18.21 -0.95 -3.11
CA VAL A 141 18.37 -2.35 -2.70
C VAL A 141 17.05 -2.94 -2.25
N ILE A 142 16.48 -2.50 -1.12
CA ILE A 142 15.27 -3.11 -0.56
C ILE A 142 14.05 -2.77 -1.43
N GLY A 143 13.77 -1.48 -1.62
CA GLY A 143 12.62 -0.99 -2.38
C GLY A 143 12.64 -1.46 -3.83
N ALA A 144 13.78 -1.34 -4.52
CA ALA A 144 13.91 -1.78 -5.90
C ALA A 144 13.85 -3.32 -6.07
N SER A 145 14.33 -4.10 -5.08
CA SER A 145 14.14 -5.57 -5.11
C SER A 145 12.68 -5.94 -4.98
N HIS A 146 11.95 -5.24 -4.11
CA HIS A 146 10.53 -5.46 -3.89
C HIS A 146 9.70 -5.05 -5.12
N LYS A 147 9.97 -3.88 -5.71
CA LYS A 147 9.35 -3.40 -6.95
C LYS A 147 9.53 -4.39 -8.10
N GLU A 148 10.72 -4.98 -8.27
CA GLU A 148 10.96 -5.99 -9.31
C GLU A 148 10.24 -7.31 -9.01
N LYS A 149 10.14 -7.72 -7.73
CA LYS A 149 9.33 -8.88 -7.34
C LYS A 149 7.85 -8.64 -7.67
N LEU A 150 7.33 -7.47 -7.34
CA LEU A 150 5.97 -7.07 -7.67
C LEU A 150 5.75 -7.05 -9.19
N ALA A 151 6.68 -6.47 -9.96
CA ALA A 151 6.63 -6.51 -11.42
C ALA A 151 6.57 -7.95 -11.98
N GLN A 152 7.37 -8.88 -11.44
CA GLN A 152 7.31 -10.30 -11.82
C GLN A 152 5.93 -10.92 -11.58
N ILE A 153 5.26 -10.54 -10.49
CA ILE A 153 3.91 -11.00 -10.18
C ILE A 153 2.91 -10.44 -11.20
N LEU A 154 2.96 -9.14 -11.48
CA LEU A 154 2.04 -8.47 -12.42
C LEU A 154 2.24 -8.93 -13.88
N ARG A 155 3.45 -9.36 -14.26
CA ARG A 155 3.72 -9.96 -15.58
C ARG A 155 2.96 -11.26 -15.80
N ASN A 156 2.64 -11.99 -14.74
CA ASN A 156 2.02 -13.32 -14.82
C ASN A 156 0.57 -13.38 -14.32
N ASN A 157 0.09 -12.34 -13.64
CA ASN A 157 -1.25 -12.33 -13.03
C ASN A 157 -2.08 -11.15 -13.53
N LYS A 158 -3.41 -11.35 -13.55
CA LYS A 158 -4.34 -10.25 -13.77
C LYS A 158 -4.32 -9.29 -12.58
N PHE A 159 -4.47 -8.00 -12.86
CA PHE A 159 -4.46 -6.98 -11.83
C PHE A 159 -5.34 -5.78 -12.19
N SER A 160 -5.77 -5.05 -11.18
CA SER A 160 -6.42 -3.75 -11.34
C SER A 160 -5.53 -2.63 -10.86
N LEU A 161 -5.65 -1.47 -11.50
CA LEU A 161 -4.95 -0.26 -11.14
C LEU A 161 -5.88 0.66 -10.33
N LEU A 162 -5.40 1.13 -9.19
CA LEU A 162 -6.08 2.09 -8.33
C LEU A 162 -5.24 3.37 -8.33
N THR A 163 -5.87 4.52 -8.54
CA THR A 163 -5.15 5.79 -8.55
C THR A 163 -5.93 6.87 -7.84
N ASP A 164 -5.22 7.66 -7.03
CA ASP A 164 -5.78 8.83 -6.36
C ASP A 164 -4.74 9.95 -6.31
N GLU A 165 -5.18 11.20 -6.18
CA GLU A 165 -4.32 12.37 -6.14
C GLU A 165 -4.29 12.99 -4.75
N SER A 166 -3.12 13.43 -4.30
CA SER A 166 -2.99 14.21 -3.07
C SER A 166 -1.84 15.19 -3.13
N THR A 167 -1.94 16.23 -2.31
CA THR A 167 -0.88 17.24 -2.12
C THR A 167 -0.27 17.04 -0.74
N ASP A 168 1.04 16.84 -0.70
CA ASP A 168 1.75 16.63 0.57
C ASP A 168 2.06 17.95 1.30
N ILE A 169 2.63 17.84 2.51
CA ILE A 169 3.01 18.98 3.36
C ILE A 169 4.05 19.92 2.74
N SER A 170 4.72 19.52 1.65
CA SER A 170 5.67 20.34 0.91
C SER A 170 5.03 20.95 -0.34
N CYS A 171 3.69 20.91 -0.44
CA CYS A 171 2.92 21.35 -1.60
C CYS A 171 3.25 20.59 -2.90
N ILE A 172 3.78 19.37 -2.80
CA ILE A 172 4.03 18.53 -3.98
C ILE A 172 2.77 17.72 -4.27
N LYS A 173 2.17 17.95 -5.45
CA LYS A 173 1.02 17.16 -5.91
C LYS A 173 1.52 15.84 -6.52
N THR A 174 1.00 14.73 -6.02
CA THR A 174 1.38 13.38 -6.44
C THR A 174 0.15 12.54 -6.76
N ALA A 175 0.26 11.68 -7.77
CA ALA A 175 -0.70 10.63 -8.05
C ALA A 175 -0.17 9.33 -7.45
N CYS A 176 -0.91 8.75 -6.52
CA CYS A 176 -0.59 7.46 -5.93
C CYS A 176 -1.14 6.35 -6.81
N VAL A 177 -0.28 5.41 -7.19
CA VAL A 177 -0.61 4.25 -8.00
C VAL A 177 -0.49 3.01 -7.13
N VAL A 178 -1.59 2.27 -7.02
CA VAL A 178 -1.69 1.01 -6.29
C VAL A 178 -2.15 -0.08 -7.26
N VAL A 179 -1.62 -1.29 -7.11
CA VAL A 179 -2.02 -2.46 -7.90
C VAL A 179 -2.74 -3.46 -7.01
N ARG A 180 -3.87 -3.97 -7.47
CA ARG A 180 -4.68 -4.98 -6.79
C ARG A 180 -4.67 -6.28 -7.57
N PHE A 181 -4.25 -7.37 -6.94
CA PHE A 181 -4.09 -8.68 -7.60
C PHE A 181 -4.24 -9.83 -6.60
N ASN A 182 -4.43 -11.05 -7.10
CA ASN A 182 -4.45 -12.26 -6.29
C ASN A 182 -3.02 -12.73 -6.02
N ASN A 183 -2.60 -12.72 -4.76
CA ASN A 183 -1.29 -13.21 -4.37
C ASN A 183 -1.37 -14.70 -4.06
N THR A 184 -0.79 -15.51 -4.95
CA THR A 184 -0.78 -16.97 -4.86
C THR A 184 -0.06 -17.50 -3.62
N ASN A 185 0.94 -16.77 -3.09
CA ASN A 185 1.67 -17.20 -1.90
C ASN A 185 0.85 -17.01 -0.63
N SER A 186 0.16 -15.88 -0.50
CA SER A 186 -0.67 -15.59 0.66
C SER A 186 -2.10 -16.13 0.53
N LYS A 187 -2.50 -16.63 -0.64
CA LYS A 187 -3.87 -17.05 -0.98
C LYS A 187 -4.91 -15.97 -0.65
N LYS A 188 -4.53 -14.72 -0.89
CA LYS A 188 -5.35 -13.54 -0.59
C LYS A 188 -5.24 -12.52 -1.70
N ILE A 189 -6.29 -11.75 -1.89
CA ILE A 189 -6.25 -10.59 -2.77
C ILE A 189 -5.63 -9.45 -2.01
N VAL A 190 -4.59 -8.85 -2.59
CA VAL A 190 -3.80 -7.81 -1.94
C VAL A 190 -3.74 -6.59 -2.82
N SER A 191 -3.70 -5.43 -2.15
CA SER A 191 -3.36 -4.15 -2.77
C SER A 191 -1.95 -3.77 -2.34
N GLU A 192 -1.07 -3.57 -3.31
CA GLU A 192 0.34 -3.20 -3.07
C GLU A 192 0.68 -1.88 -3.73
N PHE A 193 1.53 -1.11 -3.05
CA PHE A 193 1.97 0.17 -3.55
C PHE A 193 2.84 -0.04 -4.79
N TRP A 194 2.47 0.60 -5.90
CA TRP A 194 3.31 0.63 -7.08
C TRP A 194 4.22 1.86 -7.04
N GLU A 195 3.66 3.07 -7.08
CA GLU A 195 4.46 4.29 -7.22
C GLU A 195 3.69 5.56 -6.83
N LEU A 196 4.39 6.57 -6.31
CA LEU A 196 3.93 7.96 -6.34
C LEU A 196 4.54 8.63 -7.57
N TYR A 197 3.68 9.08 -8.46
CA TYR A 197 4.05 9.87 -9.63
C TYR A 197 3.91 11.36 -9.31
N LYS A 198 4.99 12.13 -9.50
CA LYS A 198 4.97 13.59 -9.31
C LYS A 198 4.24 14.24 -10.48
N ILE A 199 3.20 15.01 -10.19
CA ILE A 199 2.32 15.58 -11.22
C ILE A 199 2.94 16.82 -11.87
N PHE A 200 3.45 17.74 -11.06
CA PHE A 200 4.10 18.96 -11.56
C PHE A 200 5.61 18.81 -11.50
N ASP A 201 6.30 19.16 -12.58
CA ASP A 201 7.73 19.45 -12.48
C ASP A 201 7.96 20.94 -12.30
N SER A 202 9.02 21.32 -11.58
CA SER A 202 9.29 22.70 -11.15
C SER A 202 9.50 23.69 -12.30
N THR A 203 9.54 23.20 -13.54
CA THR A 203 9.86 23.94 -14.75
C THR A 203 8.64 24.35 -15.57
N ASN A 204 7.48 23.67 -15.46
CA ASN A 204 6.27 23.99 -16.25
C ASN A 204 4.95 23.71 -15.47
N ALA A 205 4.39 24.76 -14.85
CA ALA A 205 3.13 24.66 -14.11
C ALA A 205 1.89 24.39 -15.00
N ASN A 206 1.93 24.80 -16.28
CA ASN A 206 0.80 24.70 -17.20
C ASN A 206 0.65 23.32 -17.86
N GLU A 207 1.64 22.43 -17.72
CA GLU A 207 1.63 21.11 -18.38
C GLU A 207 1.43 19.95 -17.38
N GLY A 208 1.72 20.14 -16.09
CA GLY A 208 1.88 19.02 -15.13
C GLY A 208 0.64 18.15 -14.85
N ALA A 209 -0.54 18.74 -14.64
CA ALA A 209 -1.73 18.00 -14.18
C ALA A 209 -2.73 17.61 -15.28
N THR A 210 -2.27 17.45 -16.53
CA THR A 210 -3.14 16.97 -17.60
C THR A 210 -3.37 15.46 -17.48
N ALA A 211 -4.56 14.99 -17.86
CA ALA A 211 -4.88 13.57 -17.92
C ALA A 211 -3.89 12.79 -18.81
N GLU A 212 -3.36 13.45 -19.85
CA GLU A 212 -2.35 12.88 -20.73
C GLU A 212 -1.04 12.58 -20.01
N ASN A 213 -0.53 13.52 -19.22
CA ASN A 213 0.73 13.35 -18.52
C ASN A 213 0.62 12.33 -17.39
N LEU A 214 -0.51 12.31 -16.68
CA LEU A 214 -0.80 11.26 -15.70
C LEU A 214 -0.86 9.88 -16.37
N PHE A 215 -1.61 9.76 -17.47
CA PHE A 215 -1.70 8.52 -18.23
C PHE A 215 -0.32 8.06 -18.73
N LYS A 216 0.44 8.95 -19.37
CA LYS A 216 1.80 8.64 -19.87
C LYS A 216 2.72 8.20 -18.75
N GLY A 217 2.73 8.92 -17.62
CA GLY A 217 3.57 8.61 -16.46
C GLY A 217 3.27 7.22 -15.87
N ILE A 218 1.98 6.92 -15.66
CA ILE A 218 1.53 5.62 -15.16
C ILE A 218 1.91 4.49 -16.13
N ILE A 219 1.60 4.66 -17.41
CA ILE A 219 1.85 3.66 -18.45
C ILE A 219 3.35 3.43 -18.63
N GLN A 220 4.16 4.49 -18.67
CA GLN A 220 5.60 4.40 -18.81
C GLN A 220 6.23 3.70 -17.60
N SER A 221 5.74 3.98 -16.39
CA SER A 221 6.19 3.29 -15.18
C SER A 221 5.96 1.77 -15.27
N LEU A 222 4.80 1.32 -15.76
CA LEU A 222 4.51 -0.09 -15.97
C LEU A 222 5.35 -0.70 -17.13
N ASP A 223 5.51 0.04 -18.22
CA ASP A 223 6.25 -0.38 -19.42
C ASP A 223 7.76 -0.54 -19.15
N ASN A 224 8.33 0.29 -18.28
CA ASN A 224 9.72 0.19 -17.82
C ASN A 224 10.04 -1.17 -17.17
N TYR A 225 9.02 -1.88 -16.66
CA TYR A 225 9.13 -3.22 -16.09
C TYR A 225 8.57 -4.31 -17.01
N SER A 226 8.23 -3.96 -18.26
CA SER A 226 7.67 -4.84 -19.29
C SER A 226 6.41 -5.56 -18.81
N ILE A 227 5.52 -4.85 -18.11
CA ILE A 227 4.25 -5.40 -17.64
C ILE A 227 3.24 -5.45 -18.81
N PRO A 228 2.71 -6.63 -19.17
CA PRO A 228 1.73 -6.73 -20.23
C PRO A 228 0.42 -6.02 -19.86
N PHE A 229 0.04 -5.01 -20.66
CA PHE A 229 -1.23 -4.31 -20.45
C PHE A 229 -2.46 -5.20 -20.63
N SER A 230 -2.32 -6.36 -21.29
CA SER A 230 -3.34 -7.41 -21.36
C SER A 230 -3.70 -8.03 -20.00
N ASN A 231 -2.82 -7.88 -19.01
CA ASN A 231 -3.06 -8.36 -17.65
C ASN A 231 -3.78 -7.33 -16.78
N MET A 232 -3.79 -6.06 -17.18
CA MET A 232 -4.58 -5.05 -16.51
C MET A 232 -6.06 -5.31 -16.83
N ILE A 233 -6.89 -5.61 -15.83
CA ILE A 233 -8.31 -5.95 -16.01
C ILE A 233 -9.25 -4.84 -15.57
N GLY A 234 -8.80 -4.00 -14.63
CA GLY A 234 -9.60 -2.90 -14.10
C GLY A 234 -8.80 -1.65 -13.78
N PHE A 235 -9.50 -0.51 -13.73
CA PHE A 235 -8.99 0.77 -13.28
C PHE A 235 -10.02 1.47 -12.39
N ALA A 236 -9.57 2.04 -11.27
CA ALA A 236 -10.41 2.92 -10.47
C ALA A 236 -9.67 4.17 -9.99
N ALA A 237 -10.42 5.25 -9.90
CA ALA A 237 -9.95 6.54 -9.45
C ALA A 237 -11.09 7.38 -8.84
N ASP A 238 -10.75 8.57 -8.36
CA ASP A 238 -11.71 9.58 -7.95
C ASP A 238 -12.61 10.01 -9.14
N GLY A 239 -13.70 10.71 -8.84
CA GLY A 239 -14.65 11.14 -9.86
C GLY A 239 -14.18 12.34 -10.70
N CYS A 240 -12.96 12.83 -10.52
CA CYS A 240 -12.49 14.06 -11.16
C CYS A 240 -12.46 13.93 -12.69
N SER A 241 -12.73 15.03 -13.41
CA SER A 241 -12.78 15.05 -14.88
C SER A 241 -11.46 14.58 -15.52
N THR A 242 -10.32 14.91 -14.91
CA THR A 242 -8.99 14.46 -15.36
C THR A 242 -8.85 12.93 -15.31
N MET A 243 -9.45 12.27 -14.31
CA MET A 243 -9.34 10.83 -14.12
C MET A 243 -10.45 10.05 -14.82
N MET A 244 -11.69 10.54 -14.73
CA MET A 244 -12.92 9.81 -15.08
C MET A 244 -13.83 10.55 -16.08
N GLY A 245 -13.37 11.66 -16.65
CA GLY A 245 -14.09 12.41 -17.68
C GLY A 245 -14.39 11.57 -18.93
N GLN A 246 -15.45 11.92 -19.65
CA GLN A 246 -15.86 11.20 -20.85
C GLN A 246 -14.82 11.30 -21.98
N TYR A 247 -14.17 12.46 -22.10
CA TYR A 247 -13.16 12.76 -23.11
C TYR A 247 -11.88 13.23 -22.43
N ASN A 248 -10.72 12.89 -23.01
CA ASN A 248 -9.41 13.34 -22.56
C ASN A 248 -9.14 13.11 -21.07
N SER A 249 -9.57 11.98 -20.53
CA SER A 249 -9.28 11.55 -19.15
C SER A 249 -8.33 10.36 -19.13
N VAL A 250 -7.78 10.04 -17.96
CA VAL A 250 -6.98 8.80 -17.78
C VAL A 250 -7.83 7.58 -18.12
N ALA A 251 -9.09 7.55 -17.68
CA ALA A 251 -10.05 6.49 -18.00
C ALA A 251 -10.34 6.38 -19.51
N SER A 252 -10.58 7.48 -20.22
CA SER A 252 -10.87 7.43 -21.66
C SER A 252 -9.66 6.92 -22.45
N ARG A 253 -8.45 7.40 -22.11
CA ARG A 253 -7.18 6.96 -22.71
C ARG A 253 -6.85 5.51 -22.39
N LEU A 254 -7.19 5.05 -21.17
CA LEU A 254 -7.09 3.64 -20.81
C LEU A 254 -8.06 2.79 -21.63
N ARG A 255 -9.30 3.22 -21.90
CA ARG A 255 -10.21 2.46 -22.78
C ARG A 255 -9.64 2.27 -24.18
N GLU A 256 -8.99 3.30 -24.72
CA GLU A 256 -8.35 3.25 -26.04
C GLU A 256 -7.16 2.27 -26.06
N LYS A 257 -6.25 2.38 -25.08
CA LYS A 257 -5.05 1.51 -25.01
C LYS A 257 -5.39 0.07 -24.57
N CYS A 258 -6.47 -0.08 -23.82
CA CYS A 258 -6.87 -1.30 -23.14
C CYS A 258 -8.37 -1.56 -23.36
N PRO A 259 -8.75 -2.04 -24.56
CA PRO A 259 -10.15 -2.26 -24.91
C PRO A 259 -10.86 -3.16 -23.89
N ASN A 260 -12.09 -2.78 -23.56
CA ASN A 260 -12.97 -3.47 -22.60
C ASN A 260 -12.46 -3.50 -21.15
N ILE A 261 -11.58 -2.58 -20.75
CA ILE A 261 -11.14 -2.45 -19.36
C ILE A 261 -12.31 -2.08 -18.45
N PHE A 262 -12.41 -2.75 -17.30
CA PHE A 262 -13.39 -2.40 -16.28
C PHE A 262 -12.98 -1.08 -15.62
N ILE A 263 -13.85 -0.07 -15.64
CA ILE A 263 -13.56 1.23 -15.03
C ILE A 263 -14.60 1.52 -13.96
N LEU A 264 -14.14 1.82 -12.75
CA LEU A 264 -15.00 2.14 -11.63
C LEU A 264 -14.63 3.50 -11.03
N LYS A 265 -15.62 4.37 -10.88
CA LYS A 265 -15.48 5.58 -10.05
C LYS A 265 -15.53 5.17 -8.58
N CYS A 266 -14.63 5.73 -7.76
CA CYS A 266 -14.57 5.40 -6.34
C CYS A 266 -15.94 5.53 -5.67
N VAL A 267 -16.46 4.42 -5.15
CA VAL A 267 -17.82 4.36 -4.61
C VAL A 267 -17.94 5.14 -3.30
N CYS A 268 -16.91 5.15 -2.46
CA CYS A 268 -16.86 5.99 -1.26
C CYS A 268 -16.89 7.49 -1.63
N HIS A 269 -16.16 7.87 -2.68
CA HIS A 269 -16.17 9.25 -3.17
C HIS A 269 -17.52 9.61 -3.81
N SER A 270 -18.14 8.70 -4.56
CA SER A 270 -19.49 8.90 -5.09
C SER A 270 -20.54 9.05 -3.98
N ALA A 271 -20.52 8.19 -2.96
CA ALA A 271 -21.38 8.33 -1.79
C ALA A 271 -21.14 9.65 -1.06
N HIS A 272 -19.88 10.09 -0.95
CA HIS A 272 -19.53 11.39 -0.39
C HIS A 272 -20.05 12.56 -1.24
N LEU A 273 -19.92 12.50 -2.57
CA LEU A 273 -20.44 13.52 -3.48
C LEU A 273 -21.97 13.60 -3.41
N CYS A 274 -22.67 12.45 -3.41
CA CYS A 274 -24.12 12.41 -3.23
C CYS A 274 -24.53 13.09 -1.93
N ALA A 275 -23.88 12.74 -0.81
CA ALA A 275 -24.19 13.31 0.48
C ALA A 275 -23.84 14.82 0.56
N SER A 276 -22.72 15.23 -0.04
CA SER A 276 -22.29 16.63 -0.10
C SER A 276 -23.21 17.49 -0.96
N GLU A 277 -23.62 17.00 -2.13
CA GLU A 277 -24.57 17.68 -3.00
C GLU A 277 -25.90 17.87 -2.29
N ALA A 278 -26.33 16.81 -1.63
CA ALA A 278 -27.60 16.81 -0.95
C ALA A 278 -27.61 17.64 0.35
N CYS A 279 -26.46 17.84 0.99
CA CYS A 279 -26.33 18.83 2.06
C CYS A 279 -26.56 20.27 1.58
N LYS A 280 -26.43 20.57 0.28
CA LYS A 280 -26.79 21.90 -0.26
C LYS A 280 -28.30 22.18 -0.18
N SER A 281 -29.12 21.14 -0.07
CA SER A 281 -30.54 21.29 0.22
C SER A 281 -30.79 21.79 1.64
N LEU A 282 -29.85 21.65 2.56
CA LEU A 282 -29.97 22.16 3.94
C LEU A 282 -29.54 23.65 4.02
N PRO A 283 -29.98 24.41 5.04
CA PRO A 283 -29.53 25.78 5.22
C PRO A 283 -28.01 25.87 5.40
N ARG A 284 -27.39 26.79 4.65
CA ARG A 284 -25.94 27.05 4.74
C ARG A 284 -25.48 27.47 6.14
N SER A 285 -26.40 28.06 6.93
CA SER A 285 -26.13 28.49 8.31
C SER A 285 -25.62 27.37 9.21
N LEU A 286 -25.92 26.10 8.92
CA LEU A 286 -25.43 24.94 9.67
C LEU A 286 -23.91 24.76 9.54
N GLU A 287 -23.40 24.80 8.30
CA GLU A 287 -21.97 24.68 8.04
C GLU A 287 -21.22 25.90 8.57
N ASP A 288 -21.80 27.10 8.38
CA ASP A 288 -21.25 28.35 8.89
C ASP A 288 -21.20 28.33 10.42
N LEU A 289 -22.24 27.85 11.10
CA LEU A 289 -22.26 27.69 12.56
C LEU A 289 -21.14 26.77 13.03
N ALA A 290 -21.00 25.59 12.45
CA ALA A 290 -19.95 24.63 12.82
C ALA A 290 -18.54 25.22 12.64
N ARG A 291 -18.31 25.92 11.52
CA ARG A 291 -17.02 26.56 11.22
C ARG A 291 -16.75 27.75 12.15
N ASN A 292 -17.77 28.56 12.44
CA ASN A 292 -17.66 29.73 13.31
C ASN A 292 -17.38 29.33 14.76
N ILE A 293 -18.06 28.31 15.29
CA ILE A 293 -17.78 27.76 16.63
C ILE A 293 -16.32 27.32 16.73
N TYR A 294 -15.84 26.51 15.77
CA TYR A 294 -14.45 26.07 15.78
C TYR A 294 -13.48 27.25 15.73
N ASN A 295 -13.67 28.19 14.81
CA ASN A 295 -12.81 29.35 14.64
C ASN A 295 -12.81 30.27 15.88
N PHE A 296 -13.93 30.38 16.59
CA PHE A 296 -14.02 31.19 17.81
C PHE A 296 -13.10 30.66 18.92
N PHE A 297 -13.01 29.34 19.07
CA PHE A 297 -12.15 28.68 20.06
C PHE A 297 -10.73 28.40 19.58
N LYS A 298 -10.52 28.39 18.25
CA LYS A 298 -9.24 28.11 17.61
C LYS A 298 -8.17 29.07 18.15
N LEU A 299 -7.06 28.50 18.64
CA LEU A 299 -5.88 29.21 19.14
C LEU A 299 -6.11 30.13 20.36
N SER A 300 -7.27 30.07 21.03
CA SER A 300 -7.54 30.84 22.25
C SER A 300 -7.59 29.94 23.49
N ALA A 301 -6.49 29.90 24.24
CA ALA A 301 -6.43 29.16 25.51
C ALA A 301 -7.44 29.70 26.54
N LYS A 302 -7.63 31.03 26.59
CA LYS A 302 -8.60 31.68 27.48
C LYS A 302 -10.03 31.21 27.19
N ARG A 303 -10.48 31.28 25.93
CA ARG A 303 -11.85 30.88 25.55
C ARG A 303 -12.09 29.40 25.79
N GLN A 304 -11.09 28.55 25.55
CA GLN A 304 -11.19 27.10 25.84
C GLN A 304 -11.31 26.83 27.36
N CYS A 305 -10.57 27.56 28.20
CA CYS A 305 -10.66 27.44 29.65
C CYS A 305 -12.02 27.92 30.17
N GLN A 306 -12.50 29.07 29.68
CA GLN A 306 -13.83 29.58 30.03
C GLN A 306 -14.94 28.63 29.58
N PHE A 307 -14.89 28.12 28.36
CA PHE A 307 -15.88 27.17 27.86
C PHE A 307 -15.93 25.89 28.71
N ARG A 308 -14.78 25.38 29.17
CA ARG A 308 -14.73 24.22 30.07
C ARG A 308 -15.57 24.41 31.33
N GLN A 309 -15.61 25.61 31.90
CA GLN A 309 -16.45 25.91 33.07
C GLN A 309 -17.95 25.72 32.77
N PHE A 310 -18.40 26.07 31.56
CA PHE A 310 -19.78 25.82 31.13
C PHE A 310 -20.04 24.34 30.86
N GLN A 311 -19.05 23.61 30.32
CA GLN A 311 -19.14 22.16 30.14
C GLN A 311 -19.31 21.44 31.48
N GLU A 312 -18.51 21.82 32.47
CA GLU A 312 -18.61 21.30 33.84
C GLU A 312 -19.95 21.69 34.48
N PHE A 313 -20.41 22.94 34.30
CA PHE A 313 -21.69 23.42 34.82
C PHE A 313 -22.90 22.62 34.32
N VAL A 314 -22.94 22.26 33.04
CA VAL A 314 -24.02 21.44 32.46
C VAL A 314 -23.74 19.94 32.52
N ASN A 315 -22.70 19.52 33.24
CA ASN A 315 -22.31 18.13 33.44
C ASN A 315 -22.07 17.34 32.13
N VAL A 316 -21.42 17.98 31.14
CA VAL A 316 -20.94 17.31 29.92
C VAL A 316 -19.42 17.16 29.94
N ALA A 317 -18.91 16.11 29.30
CA ALA A 317 -17.49 15.84 29.25
C ALA A 317 -16.73 17.02 28.58
N PRO A 318 -15.59 17.46 29.15
CA PRO A 318 -14.86 18.62 28.64
C PRO A 318 -14.12 18.28 27.35
N HIS A 319 -14.72 18.67 26.23
CA HIS A 319 -14.21 18.38 24.89
C HIS A 319 -13.91 19.65 24.08
N LYS A 320 -12.87 19.58 23.24
CA LYS A 320 -12.56 20.62 22.26
C LYS A 320 -13.48 20.49 21.04
N MET A 321 -13.88 21.63 20.48
CA MET A 321 -14.67 21.68 19.26
C MET A 321 -13.83 21.24 18.05
N LEU A 322 -14.44 20.45 17.16
CA LEU A 322 -13.80 19.85 16.00
C LEU A 322 -13.95 20.77 14.77
N HIS A 323 -12.97 20.73 13.88
CA HIS A 323 -13.03 21.48 12.61
C HIS A 323 -13.80 20.66 11.57
N PRO A 324 -14.81 21.22 10.89
CA PRO A 324 -15.42 20.59 9.73
C PRO A 324 -14.39 20.54 8.58
N SER A 325 -13.81 19.36 8.32
CA SER A 325 -12.90 19.19 7.18
C SER A 325 -13.73 19.06 5.90
N GLN A 326 -13.41 19.87 4.89
CA GLN A 326 -14.17 19.97 3.64
C GLN A 326 -14.15 18.69 2.80
N THR A 327 -13.23 17.76 3.05
CA THR A 327 -12.92 16.63 2.14
C THR A 327 -13.22 15.25 2.71
N ARG A 328 -13.69 15.11 3.96
CA ARG A 328 -13.94 13.79 4.58
C ARG A 328 -15.18 13.76 5.45
N TRP A 329 -16.25 13.11 4.97
CA TRP A 329 -17.54 12.97 5.67
C TRP A 329 -17.45 12.31 7.05
N LEU A 330 -16.51 11.36 7.24
CA LEU A 330 -16.19 10.76 8.53
C LEU A 330 -15.86 11.81 9.61
N SER A 331 -15.34 12.98 9.21
CA SER A 331 -15.10 14.08 10.14
C SER A 331 -16.35 14.92 10.41
N LEU A 332 -17.30 14.97 9.48
CA LEU A 332 -18.51 15.79 9.61
C LEU A 332 -19.46 15.20 10.66
N ILE A 333 -19.66 13.89 10.67
CA ILE A 333 -20.45 13.22 11.71
C ILE A 333 -19.90 13.49 13.11
N MET A 334 -18.57 13.40 13.29
CA MET A 334 -17.94 13.70 14.57
C MET A 334 -18.14 15.17 14.98
N VAL A 335 -18.16 16.10 14.03
CA VAL A 335 -18.43 17.52 14.29
C VAL A 335 -19.88 17.72 14.70
N VAL A 336 -20.84 17.09 14.00
CA VAL A 336 -22.27 17.15 14.33
C VAL A 336 -22.54 16.56 15.72
N GLU A 337 -22.04 15.35 15.99
CA GLU A 337 -22.15 14.70 17.31
C GLU A 337 -21.55 15.58 18.41
N ARG A 338 -20.37 16.17 18.16
CA ARG A 338 -19.71 17.08 19.12
C ARG A 338 -20.55 18.33 19.39
N ILE A 339 -21.14 18.93 18.36
CA ILE A 339 -21.96 20.14 18.52
C ILE A 339 -23.23 19.81 19.31
N ILE A 340 -23.87 18.67 19.05
CA ILE A 340 -25.07 18.22 19.76
C ILE A 340 -24.76 17.91 21.22
N GLU A 341 -23.70 17.14 21.48
CA GLU A 341 -23.24 16.81 22.83
C GLU A 341 -22.98 18.08 23.66
N GLN A 342 -22.40 19.09 23.02
CA GLN A 342 -21.97 20.34 23.66
C GLN A 342 -23.02 21.45 23.54
N TRP A 343 -24.22 21.17 23.02
CA TRP A 343 -25.20 22.18 22.60
C TRP A 343 -25.57 23.15 23.72
N GLU A 344 -25.92 22.62 24.90
CA GLU A 344 -26.33 23.46 26.04
C GLU A 344 -25.17 24.26 26.61
N ALA A 345 -23.97 23.67 26.71
CA ALA A 345 -22.76 24.38 27.12
C ALA A 345 -22.45 25.53 26.15
N LEU A 346 -22.54 25.28 24.84
CA LEU A 346 -22.33 26.28 23.79
C LEU A 346 -23.39 27.38 23.88
N ARG A 347 -24.66 27.02 24.03
CA ARG A 347 -25.76 27.99 24.14
C ARG A 347 -25.56 28.93 25.33
N LEU A 348 -25.25 28.40 26.51
CA LEU A 348 -24.98 29.22 27.71
C LEU A 348 -23.73 30.08 27.56
N PHE A 349 -22.63 29.50 27.05
CA PHE A 349 -21.39 30.23 26.82
C PHE A 349 -21.59 31.40 25.85
N PHE A 350 -22.26 31.18 24.71
CA PHE A 350 -22.51 32.23 23.74
C PHE A 350 -23.61 33.22 24.16
N THR A 351 -24.50 32.84 25.08
CA THR A 351 -25.41 33.79 25.75
C THR A 351 -24.62 34.77 26.61
N ASP A 352 -23.71 34.27 27.44
CA ASP A 352 -22.81 35.10 28.26
C ASP A 352 -21.90 35.98 27.39
N ARG A 353 -21.30 35.43 26.32
CA ARG A 353 -20.48 36.21 25.39
C ARG A 353 -21.28 37.27 24.63
N TRP A 354 -22.52 36.99 24.24
CA TRP A 354 -23.37 37.98 23.57
C TRP A 354 -23.74 39.15 24.49
N LEU A 355 -23.98 38.87 25.78
CA LEU A 355 -24.28 39.90 26.79
C LEU A 355 -23.03 40.71 27.19
N SER A 356 -21.85 40.09 27.22
CA SER A 356 -20.61 40.69 27.74
C SER A 356 -19.69 41.26 26.67
N GLU A 357 -19.75 40.78 25.41
CA GLU A 357 -18.85 41.13 24.33
C GLU A 357 -19.62 41.58 23.07
N ARG A 358 -19.22 42.71 22.47
CA ARG A 358 -19.79 43.20 21.20
C ARG A 358 -19.08 42.59 19.98
N LEU A 359 -18.92 41.26 19.96
CA LEU A 359 -18.31 40.55 18.82
C LEU A 359 -19.37 40.01 17.87
N GLN A 360 -19.35 40.46 16.62
CA GLN A 360 -20.28 39.99 15.58
C GLN A 360 -20.27 38.47 15.39
N ALA A 361 -19.10 37.83 15.50
CA ALA A 361 -18.98 36.37 15.43
C ALA A 361 -19.70 35.66 16.57
N ALA A 362 -19.68 36.22 17.80
CA ALA A 362 -20.40 35.65 18.94
C ALA A 362 -21.91 35.84 18.79
N GLU A 363 -22.36 37.00 18.27
CA GLU A 363 -23.77 37.27 17.99
C GLU A 363 -24.35 36.32 16.94
N GLN A 364 -23.62 36.05 15.85
CA GLN A 364 -24.06 35.10 14.83
C GLN A 364 -24.21 33.67 15.38
N ILE A 365 -23.22 33.20 16.15
CA ILE A 365 -23.27 31.88 16.78
C ILE A 365 -24.44 31.81 17.78
N PHE A 366 -24.63 32.85 18.59
CA PHE A 366 -25.73 32.94 19.55
C PHE A 366 -27.10 32.84 18.87
N LYS A 367 -27.32 33.58 17.77
CA LYS A 367 -28.61 33.54 17.03
C LYS A 367 -28.92 32.13 16.51
N GLU A 368 -27.94 31.47 15.91
CA GLU A 368 -28.13 30.11 15.37
C GLU A 368 -28.32 29.05 16.47
N LEU A 369 -27.59 29.12 17.59
CA LEU A 369 -27.76 28.19 18.72
C LEU A 369 -29.11 28.32 19.43
N ASN A 370 -29.77 29.48 19.31
CA ASN A 370 -31.11 29.72 19.84
C ASN A 370 -32.22 29.56 18.79
N ASN A 371 -31.89 29.21 17.54
CA ASN A 371 -32.87 28.88 16.52
C ASN A 371 -33.29 27.39 16.68
N PRO A 372 -34.58 27.10 16.96
CA PRO A 372 -35.05 25.73 17.16
C PRO A 372 -34.87 24.85 15.91
N LEU A 373 -34.99 25.43 14.71
CA LEU A 373 -34.77 24.70 13.45
C LEU A 373 -33.32 24.25 13.30
N THR A 374 -32.36 25.07 13.73
CA THR A 374 -30.94 24.74 13.63
C THR A 374 -30.65 23.47 14.41
N LYS A 375 -31.14 23.34 15.65
CA LYS A 375 -30.98 22.13 16.47
C LYS A 375 -31.62 20.89 15.80
N LEU A 376 -32.81 21.06 15.23
CA LEU A 376 -33.49 20.01 14.46
C LEU A 376 -32.66 19.51 13.27
N TYR A 377 -32.07 20.40 12.48
CA TYR A 377 -31.19 20.01 11.39
C TYR A 377 -29.94 19.26 11.87
N PHE A 378 -29.37 19.64 13.01
CA PHE A 378 -28.26 18.88 13.59
C PHE A 378 -28.70 17.47 14.03
N PHE A 379 -29.89 17.31 14.64
CA PHE A 379 -30.43 15.98 14.94
C PHE A 379 -30.72 15.13 13.68
N PHE A 380 -31.20 15.76 12.62
CA PHE A 380 -31.37 15.09 11.33
C PHE A 380 -30.03 14.61 10.77
N LEU A 381 -29.02 15.49 10.78
CA LEU A 381 -27.65 15.14 10.38
C LEU A 381 -27.10 14.00 11.24
N GLU A 382 -27.23 14.06 12.56
CA GLU A 382 -26.81 12.99 13.48
C GLU A 382 -27.43 11.63 13.12
N TRP A 383 -28.67 11.63 12.61
CA TRP A 383 -29.37 10.41 12.21
C TRP A 383 -29.01 9.91 10.79
N ILE A 384 -28.87 10.80 9.80
CA ILE A 384 -28.64 10.42 8.39
C ILE A 384 -27.17 10.19 8.07
N LEU A 385 -26.25 10.97 8.67
CA LEU A 385 -24.81 10.88 8.44
C LEU A 385 -24.22 9.47 8.74
N PRO A 386 -24.65 8.75 9.80
CA PRO A 386 -24.19 7.39 10.07
C PRO A 386 -24.37 6.43 8.88
N LYS A 387 -25.46 6.53 8.11
CA LYS A 387 -25.73 5.62 6.99
C LYS A 387 -24.62 5.66 5.92
N PHE A 388 -24.13 6.86 5.60
CA PHE A 388 -23.02 7.07 4.66
C PHE A 388 -21.67 6.76 5.30
N THR A 389 -21.54 7.05 6.59
CA THR A 389 -20.30 6.83 7.34
C THR A 389 -20.00 5.33 7.49
N ASP A 390 -21.00 4.53 7.83
CA ASP A 390 -20.89 3.09 7.97
C ASP A 390 -20.68 2.41 6.61
N PHE A 391 -21.36 2.91 5.57
CA PHE A 391 -21.09 2.51 4.18
C PHE A 391 -19.63 2.76 3.79
N ASN A 392 -19.13 3.98 4.01
CA ASN A 392 -17.73 4.33 3.71
C ASN A 392 -16.74 3.51 4.54
N ARG A 393 -17.00 3.34 5.85
CA ARG A 393 -16.15 2.54 6.75
C ARG A 393 -16.05 1.10 6.26
N PHE A 394 -17.13 0.51 5.78
CA PHE A 394 -17.16 -0.85 5.24
C PHE A 394 -16.27 -0.98 3.98
N PHE A 395 -16.37 -0.04 3.03
CA PHE A 395 -15.56 -0.03 1.80
C PHE A 395 -14.14 0.55 1.96
N GLN A 396 -13.80 0.99 3.17
CA GLN A 396 -12.43 1.37 3.55
C GLN A 396 -11.72 0.27 4.35
N THR A 397 -12.34 -0.89 4.55
CA THR A 397 -11.70 -2.04 5.19
C THR A 397 -10.63 -2.66 4.30
N ASP A 398 -9.73 -3.41 4.93
CA ASP A 398 -8.66 -4.16 4.23
C ASP A 398 -9.17 -5.47 3.61
N ALA A 399 -10.43 -5.85 3.84
CA ALA A 399 -11.04 -7.09 3.39
C ALA A 399 -11.52 -7.00 1.93
N VAL A 400 -11.73 -8.16 1.30
CA VAL A 400 -12.29 -8.24 -0.06
C VAL A 400 -13.80 -8.05 -0.01
N VAL A 401 -14.24 -6.80 -0.10
CA VAL A 401 -15.66 -6.43 0.03
C VAL A 401 -16.39 -6.20 -1.30
N ILE A 402 -15.75 -6.46 -2.44
CA ILE A 402 -16.35 -6.21 -3.77
C ILE A 402 -17.64 -7.00 -4.01
N THR A 403 -17.80 -8.19 -3.43
CA THR A 403 -19.04 -8.97 -3.53
C THR A 403 -20.18 -8.40 -2.71
N GLU A 404 -19.86 -7.62 -1.67
CA GLU A 404 -20.81 -6.92 -0.81
C GLU A 404 -21.13 -5.52 -1.35
N LEU A 405 -20.39 -5.07 -2.38
CA LEU A 405 -20.55 -3.76 -3.01
C LEU A 405 -22.00 -3.49 -3.36
N HIS A 406 -22.57 -4.45 -4.07
CA HIS A 406 -23.94 -4.43 -4.49
C HIS A 406 -24.95 -4.22 -3.37
N ASP A 407 -24.94 -5.15 -2.41
CA ASP A 407 -25.97 -5.24 -1.38
C ASP A 407 -25.89 -4.03 -0.46
N LYS A 408 -24.68 -3.53 -0.18
CA LYS A 408 -24.53 -2.32 0.61
C LYS A 408 -25.00 -1.08 -0.12
N ILE A 409 -24.77 -0.95 -1.44
CA ILE A 409 -25.30 0.20 -2.20
C ILE A 409 -26.83 0.12 -2.25
N ILE A 410 -27.41 -1.06 -2.50
CA ILE A 410 -28.87 -1.26 -2.51
C ILE A 410 -29.46 -0.99 -1.15
N ASN A 411 -28.91 -1.60 -0.09
CA ASN A 411 -29.43 -1.44 1.25
C ASN A 411 -29.37 0.04 1.65
N LEU A 412 -28.25 0.73 1.35
CA LEU A 412 -28.14 2.16 1.56
C LEU A 412 -29.23 2.90 0.77
N TYR A 413 -29.39 2.63 -0.53
CA TYR A 413 -30.35 3.32 -1.39
C TYR A 413 -31.82 3.01 -1.03
N GLN A 414 -32.17 1.76 -0.73
CA GLN A 414 -33.51 1.35 -0.30
C GLN A 414 -33.86 1.89 1.09
N GLU A 415 -32.93 1.79 2.05
CA GLU A 415 -33.10 2.36 3.40
C GLU A 415 -33.40 3.85 3.30
N ILE A 416 -32.69 4.52 2.41
CA ILE A 416 -32.89 5.90 2.02
C ILE A 416 -34.29 6.12 1.39
N LEU A 417 -34.67 5.38 0.35
CA LEU A 417 -35.95 5.55 -0.36
C LEU A 417 -37.15 5.30 0.55
N LEU A 418 -37.06 4.31 1.43
CA LEU A 418 -38.10 3.96 2.40
C LEU A 418 -38.40 5.09 3.40
N CYS A 419 -37.54 6.12 3.49
CA CYS A 419 -37.81 7.30 4.31
C CYS A 419 -38.92 8.20 3.73
N TYR A 420 -39.18 8.15 2.41
CA TYR A 420 -40.13 9.07 1.77
C TYR A 420 -40.95 8.45 0.62
N MET A 421 -40.72 7.18 0.26
CA MET A 421 -41.47 6.47 -0.77
C MET A 421 -42.26 5.30 -0.19
N LYS A 422 -43.35 4.92 -0.86
CA LYS A 422 -44.19 3.79 -0.48
C LYS A 422 -43.37 2.51 -0.46
N ARG A 423 -43.46 1.76 0.64
CA ARG A 423 -42.74 0.49 0.83
C ARG A 423 -43.02 -0.51 -0.30
N ASP A 424 -44.27 -0.63 -0.73
CA ASP A 424 -44.65 -1.53 -1.82
C ASP A 424 -43.93 -1.17 -3.13
N TYR A 425 -43.83 0.12 -3.47
CA TYR A 425 -43.14 0.56 -4.67
C TYR A 425 -41.64 0.24 -4.60
N VAL A 426 -40.97 0.56 -3.49
CA VAL A 426 -39.53 0.34 -3.31
C VAL A 426 -39.17 -1.14 -3.28
N MET A 427 -40.00 -1.99 -2.67
CA MET A 427 -39.69 -3.42 -2.48
C MET A 427 -40.12 -4.31 -3.65
N LYS A 428 -41.13 -3.91 -4.44
CA LYS A 428 -41.65 -4.70 -5.58
C LYS A 428 -41.12 -4.27 -6.93
N THR A 429 -40.60 -3.04 -7.06
CA THR A 429 -40.06 -2.53 -8.33
C THR A 429 -38.57 -2.89 -8.44
N PRO A 430 -38.10 -3.43 -9.57
CA PRO A 430 -36.67 -3.60 -9.81
C PRO A 430 -35.91 -2.28 -9.60
N LEU A 431 -34.75 -2.33 -8.97
CA LEU A 431 -34.04 -1.11 -8.52
C LEU A 431 -33.67 -0.15 -9.66
N SER A 432 -33.46 -0.67 -10.88
CA SER A 432 -33.22 0.13 -12.09
C SER A 432 -34.42 0.97 -12.52
N ASP A 433 -35.63 0.54 -12.15
CA ASP A 433 -36.89 1.07 -12.64
C ASP A 433 -37.59 1.93 -11.57
N ILE A 434 -37.01 1.98 -10.37
CA ILE A 434 -37.42 2.91 -9.32
C ILE A 434 -37.10 4.32 -9.80
N ASN A 435 -38.14 5.12 -10.01
CA ASN A 435 -38.01 6.55 -10.25
C ASN A 435 -38.19 7.29 -8.92
N PRO A 436 -37.10 7.78 -8.30
CA PRO A 436 -37.18 8.44 -7.00
C PRO A 436 -37.77 9.87 -7.06
N TYR A 437 -38.13 10.34 -8.26
CA TYR A 437 -38.85 11.60 -8.49
C TYR A 437 -40.35 11.37 -8.74
N LYS A 438 -40.84 10.13 -8.74
CA LYS A 438 -42.25 9.83 -8.98
C LYS A 438 -43.10 10.25 -7.76
N GLU A 439 -43.75 11.41 -7.87
CA GLU A 439 -44.54 12.00 -6.78
C GLU A 439 -45.67 11.08 -6.30
N ASP A 440 -46.33 10.37 -7.21
CA ASP A 440 -47.42 9.43 -6.89
C ASP A 440 -47.00 8.28 -5.96
N GLU A 441 -45.71 7.94 -5.95
CA GLU A 441 -45.15 6.88 -5.12
C GLU A 441 -44.50 7.40 -3.85
N CYS A 442 -44.51 8.71 -3.63
CA CYS A 442 -44.03 9.32 -2.40
C CYS A 442 -45.09 9.21 -1.30
N ILE A 443 -44.66 9.02 -0.06
CA ILE A 443 -45.55 9.11 1.10
C ILE A 443 -45.82 10.60 1.41
N PRO A 444 -46.98 10.93 2.00
CA PRO A 444 -47.27 12.29 2.45
C PRO A 444 -46.18 12.83 3.37
N ASN A 445 -45.95 14.15 3.36
CA ASN A 445 -44.92 14.79 4.19
C ASN A 445 -45.03 14.40 5.68
N SER A 446 -46.24 14.30 6.21
CA SER A 446 -46.48 13.86 7.60
C SER A 446 -45.99 12.45 7.93
N GLN A 447 -45.68 11.63 6.93
CA GLN A 447 -45.23 10.24 7.07
C GLN A 447 -43.75 10.04 6.75
N ILE A 448 -43.02 11.10 6.35
CA ILE A 448 -41.59 11.03 6.03
C ILE A 448 -40.78 10.77 7.30
N TYR A 449 -39.91 9.76 7.27
CA TYR A 449 -39.07 9.40 8.40
C TYR A 449 -37.74 10.15 8.39
N VAL A 450 -37.48 10.91 9.47
CA VAL A 450 -36.33 11.81 9.63
C VAL A 450 -35.55 11.59 10.92
N GLY A 451 -35.81 10.47 11.61
CA GLY A 451 -35.17 10.10 12.88
C GLY A 451 -35.97 10.49 14.13
N ILE A 452 -35.83 9.67 15.18
CA ILE A 452 -36.65 9.75 16.41
C ILE A 452 -36.45 11.08 17.14
N LYS A 453 -35.21 11.59 17.26
CA LYS A 453 -34.92 12.88 17.92
C LYS A 453 -35.63 14.05 17.23
N VAL A 454 -35.72 14.02 15.90
CA VAL A 454 -36.44 15.02 15.12
C VAL A 454 -37.95 14.93 15.40
N PHE A 455 -38.52 13.72 15.44
CA PHE A 455 -39.94 13.54 15.79
C PHE A 455 -40.28 13.97 17.23
N GLN A 456 -39.40 13.67 18.19
CA GLN A 456 -39.60 14.07 19.59
C GLN A 456 -39.70 15.59 19.72
N VAL A 457 -38.81 16.31 19.05
CA VAL A 457 -38.81 17.78 19.04
C VAL A 457 -39.97 18.35 18.21
N MET A 458 -40.30 17.75 17.06
CA MET A 458 -41.44 18.19 16.24
C MET A 458 -42.80 18.01 16.91
N ASN A 459 -42.91 17.14 17.91
CA ASN A 459 -44.12 16.83 18.68
C ASN A 459 -44.11 17.44 20.10
N ASP A 460 -43.05 18.16 20.48
CA ASP A 460 -43.00 18.88 21.76
C ASP A 460 -43.81 20.18 21.65
N GLU A 461 -44.87 20.32 22.45
CA GLU A 461 -45.74 21.51 22.46
C GLU A 461 -45.01 22.78 22.94
N ASN A 462 -43.80 22.65 23.51
CA ASN A 462 -42.98 23.76 23.99
C ASN A 462 -42.04 24.36 22.93
N GLU A 463 -41.80 23.70 21.79
CA GLU A 463 -40.95 24.23 20.72
C GLU A 463 -41.79 24.88 19.59
N ILE A 464 -41.63 26.19 19.42
CA ILE A 464 -42.35 27.01 18.45
C ILE A 464 -41.78 26.77 17.05
N ILE A 465 -42.15 25.67 16.40
CA ILE A 465 -41.82 25.39 14.99
C ILE A 465 -43.10 25.42 14.17
N ASN A 466 -43.19 26.35 13.22
CA ASN A 466 -44.42 26.54 12.45
C ASN A 466 -44.62 25.44 11.38
N LYS A 467 -45.86 25.24 10.93
CA LYS A 467 -46.24 24.17 9.98
C LYS A 467 -45.50 24.23 8.63
N LYS A 468 -45.21 25.44 8.13
CA LYS A 468 -44.54 25.68 6.84
C LYS A 468 -43.04 25.33 6.90
N GLU A 469 -42.39 25.59 8.04
CA GLU A 469 -40.99 25.23 8.28
C GLU A 469 -40.79 23.72 8.38
N LYS A 470 -41.78 23.00 8.96
CA LYS A 470 -41.80 21.53 8.99
C LYS A 470 -41.86 20.93 7.58
N GLU A 471 -42.71 21.47 6.71
CA GLU A 471 -42.86 20.99 5.32
C GLU A 471 -41.61 21.25 4.46
N GLU A 472 -40.96 22.40 4.64
CA GLU A 472 -39.72 22.74 3.93
C GLU A 472 -38.54 21.84 4.34
N PHE A 473 -38.40 21.54 5.63
CA PHE A 473 -37.38 20.61 6.15
C PHE A 473 -37.52 19.22 5.52
N LEU A 474 -38.73 18.67 5.48
CA LEU A 474 -39.01 17.33 4.95
C LEU A 474 -38.76 17.23 3.44
N TRP A 475 -39.10 18.28 2.69
CA TRP A 475 -38.81 18.36 1.26
C TRP A 475 -37.30 18.35 0.98
N ARG A 476 -36.50 19.07 1.78
CA ARG A 476 -35.03 19.10 1.64
C ARG A 476 -34.38 17.74 1.95
N CYS A 477 -34.95 16.98 2.89
CA CYS A 477 -34.50 15.62 3.23
C CYS A 477 -34.75 14.60 2.11
N LYS A 478 -35.84 14.78 1.35
CA LYS A 478 -36.28 13.90 0.27
C LYS A 478 -35.32 13.90 -0.94
N GLU A 479 -34.74 15.04 -1.27
CA GLU A 479 -33.87 15.18 -2.44
C GLU A 479 -32.50 14.52 -2.27
N PHE A 480 -32.12 14.16 -1.05
CA PHE A 480 -30.78 13.69 -0.70
C PHE A 480 -30.45 12.24 -1.16
N LEU A 481 -31.43 11.54 -1.72
CA LEU A 481 -31.60 10.13 -1.45
C LEU A 481 -31.56 9.22 -2.70
N LYS A 482 -30.79 9.57 -3.74
CA LYS A 482 -30.91 8.97 -5.09
C LYS A 482 -29.55 8.45 -5.61
N VAL A 483 -29.35 7.10 -5.87
CA VAL A 483 -28.48 6.44 -6.95
C VAL A 483 -27.68 5.08 -6.66
N LEU A 484 -27.78 4.07 -7.59
CA LEU A 484 -26.87 2.98 -8.17
C LEU A 484 -26.70 1.47 -7.68
N PHE A 485 -26.10 0.56 -8.52
CA PHE A 485 -26.17 -0.97 -8.52
C PHE A 485 -25.01 -1.79 -9.24
N ILE A 486 -25.07 -3.17 -9.17
CA ILE A 486 -24.34 -4.42 -9.69
C ILE A 486 -23.05 -5.02 -9.00
N ILE A 487 -23.06 -6.33 -8.56
CA ILE A 487 -21.99 -7.40 -8.34
C ILE A 487 -22.30 -8.40 -7.14
N MET A 488 -23.21 -9.40 -7.27
CA MET A 488 -23.56 -10.33 -6.13
C MET A 488 -23.18 -11.81 -6.25
N ALA A 489 -23.01 -12.33 -7.47
CA ALA A 489 -23.03 -13.78 -7.70
C ALA A 489 -21.85 -14.56 -7.09
N LEU A 490 -20.75 -13.87 -6.78
CA LEU A 490 -19.49 -14.49 -6.37
C LEU A 490 -19.34 -14.74 -4.85
N LYS A 491 -20.37 -14.45 -4.04
CA LYS A 491 -20.34 -14.70 -2.60
C LYS A 491 -20.34 -16.21 -2.30
N PRO A 492 -19.61 -16.71 -1.27
CA PRO A 492 -19.59 -18.14 -0.89
C PRO A 492 -21.00 -18.73 -0.69
N LYS A 493 -21.86 -18.02 0.05
CA LYS A 493 -23.26 -18.40 0.29
C LYS A 493 -24.09 -18.52 -0.99
N ASN A 494 -23.85 -17.64 -1.96
CA ASN A 494 -24.54 -17.63 -3.24
C ASN A 494 -23.96 -18.71 -4.19
N ALA A 495 -22.64 -18.87 -4.20
CA ALA A 495 -21.94 -19.82 -5.05
C ALA A 495 -22.26 -21.28 -4.75
N LEU A 496 -22.46 -21.61 -3.46
CA LEU A 496 -22.80 -22.95 -2.98
C LEU A 496 -24.32 -23.21 -2.90
N SER A 497 -25.16 -22.21 -3.12
CA SER A 497 -26.61 -22.34 -2.96
C SER A 497 -27.28 -22.93 -4.21
N LEU A 498 -28.08 -23.98 -4.01
CA LEU A 498 -28.97 -24.52 -5.03
C LEU A 498 -30.13 -23.56 -5.34
N SER A 499 -30.71 -22.88 -4.35
CA SER A 499 -31.81 -21.92 -4.60
C SER A 499 -31.35 -20.65 -5.31
N TYR A 500 -30.10 -20.22 -5.10
CA TYR A 500 -29.51 -19.12 -5.88
C TYR A 500 -29.27 -19.53 -7.33
N ARG A 501 -29.09 -20.83 -7.59
CA ARG A 501 -28.89 -21.36 -8.93
C ARG A 501 -30.12 -21.23 -9.82
N ASP A 502 -31.31 -21.28 -9.22
CA ASP A 502 -32.58 -21.13 -9.94
C ASP A 502 -32.73 -19.72 -10.52
N THR A 503 -32.20 -18.70 -9.82
CA THR A 503 -32.25 -17.30 -10.27
C THR A 503 -31.05 -16.90 -11.12
N THR A 504 -29.87 -17.49 -10.87
CA THR A 504 -28.62 -17.18 -11.58
C THR A 504 -27.96 -18.47 -12.12
N PRO A 505 -28.58 -19.16 -13.09
CA PRO A 505 -28.10 -20.46 -13.56
C PRO A 505 -26.77 -20.38 -14.32
N SER A 506 -26.44 -19.22 -14.88
CA SER A 506 -25.26 -18.99 -15.71
C SER A 506 -24.50 -17.74 -15.28
N LEU A 507 -23.17 -17.77 -15.43
CA LEU A 507 -22.31 -16.58 -15.27
C LEU A 507 -22.11 -15.82 -16.59
N PHE A 508 -22.78 -16.20 -17.69
CA PHE A 508 -22.59 -15.61 -19.01
C PHE A 508 -22.70 -14.07 -19.02
N ASN A 509 -23.72 -13.52 -18.36
CA ASN A 509 -23.92 -12.06 -18.28
C ASN A 509 -22.77 -11.37 -17.52
N LEU A 510 -22.26 -12.00 -16.46
CA LEU A 510 -21.11 -11.50 -15.72
C LEU A 510 -19.86 -11.55 -16.60
N MET A 511 -19.58 -12.68 -17.26
CA MET A 511 -18.43 -12.84 -18.16
C MET A 511 -18.45 -11.82 -19.31
N ASN A 512 -19.61 -11.48 -19.87
CA ASN A 512 -19.76 -10.43 -20.89
C ASN A 512 -19.49 -9.01 -20.36
N THR A 513 -19.72 -8.78 -19.07
CA THR A 513 -19.49 -7.47 -18.42
C THR A 513 -18.01 -7.24 -18.13
N ILE A 514 -17.22 -8.31 -17.98
CA ILE A 514 -15.78 -8.28 -17.64
C ILE A 514 -14.93 -9.12 -18.61
N PRO A 515 -14.95 -8.80 -19.92
CA PRO A 515 -14.41 -9.68 -20.96
C PRO A 515 -12.88 -9.82 -20.97
N ARG A 516 -12.15 -8.91 -20.29
CA ARG A 516 -10.67 -9.00 -20.16
C ARG A 516 -10.21 -10.08 -19.20
N ILE A 517 -11.11 -10.64 -18.40
CA ILE A 517 -10.80 -11.72 -17.47
C ILE A 517 -10.82 -13.06 -18.20
N VAL A 518 -11.90 -13.37 -18.92
CA VAL A 518 -12.07 -14.70 -19.54
C VAL A 518 -11.30 -14.81 -20.87
N ASN A 519 -11.03 -13.67 -21.54
CA ASN A 519 -10.83 -13.59 -22.99
C ASN A 519 -12.03 -14.22 -23.72
N TYR A 520 -12.44 -13.72 -24.89
CA TYR A 520 -13.64 -14.20 -25.61
C TYR A 520 -13.52 -15.63 -26.21
N ASN A 521 -12.83 -16.57 -25.55
CA ASN A 521 -12.80 -17.97 -25.92
C ASN A 521 -14.06 -18.67 -25.40
N SER A 522 -14.97 -18.99 -26.30
CA SER A 522 -16.22 -19.70 -26.01
C SER A 522 -16.00 -21.03 -25.27
N CYS A 523 -14.89 -21.73 -25.52
CA CYS A 523 -14.54 -22.96 -24.82
C CYS A 523 -14.21 -22.70 -23.33
N THR A 524 -13.47 -21.63 -23.02
CA THR A 524 -13.17 -21.26 -21.63
C THR A 524 -14.43 -20.78 -20.90
N MET A 525 -15.27 -19.98 -21.55
CA MET A 525 -16.54 -19.52 -20.99
C MET A 525 -17.47 -20.70 -20.67
N GLN A 526 -17.55 -21.69 -21.57
CA GLN A 526 -18.36 -22.88 -21.35
C GLN A 526 -17.85 -23.69 -20.15
N LYS A 527 -16.52 -23.89 -20.04
CA LYS A 527 -15.92 -24.57 -18.88
C LYS A 527 -16.22 -23.87 -17.55
N ILE A 528 -16.14 -22.54 -17.52
CA ILE A 528 -16.49 -21.74 -16.33
C ILE A 528 -17.97 -21.93 -15.99
N ASP A 529 -18.87 -21.88 -16.97
CA ASP A 529 -20.32 -22.05 -16.75
C ASP A 529 -20.68 -23.48 -16.30
N ASP A 530 -20.04 -24.49 -16.87
CA ASP A 530 -20.21 -25.90 -16.49
C ASP A 530 -19.72 -26.16 -15.06
N GLN A 531 -18.56 -25.60 -14.70
CA GLN A 531 -18.04 -25.66 -13.33
C GLN A 531 -18.93 -24.89 -12.36
N TRP A 532 -19.42 -23.71 -12.76
CA TRP A 532 -20.38 -22.92 -11.99
C TRP A 532 -21.57 -23.80 -11.65
N ARG A 533 -22.25 -24.38 -12.66
CA ARG A 533 -23.47 -25.21 -12.48
C ARG A 533 -23.27 -26.41 -11.57
N ARG A 534 -22.08 -27.01 -11.59
CA ARG A 534 -21.76 -28.20 -10.77
C ARG A 534 -21.37 -27.88 -9.33
N LEU A 535 -20.83 -26.69 -9.05
CA LEU A 535 -20.27 -26.32 -7.74
C LEU A 535 -21.23 -26.60 -6.54
N PRO A 536 -22.54 -26.27 -6.59
CA PRO A 536 -23.47 -26.58 -5.49
C PRO A 536 -23.59 -28.07 -5.16
N LEU A 537 -23.39 -28.97 -6.14
CA LEU A 537 -23.43 -30.42 -5.92
C LEU A 537 -22.29 -30.91 -5.03
N PHE A 538 -21.21 -30.12 -4.92
CA PHE A 538 -20.04 -30.42 -4.10
C PHE A 538 -20.09 -29.70 -2.74
N ALA A 539 -21.17 -28.96 -2.42
CA ALA A 539 -21.28 -28.18 -1.18
C ALA A 539 -21.05 -29.03 0.09
N ALA A 540 -21.54 -30.27 0.11
CA ALA A 540 -21.35 -31.20 1.24
C ALA A 540 -19.90 -31.67 1.44
N THR A 541 -19.02 -31.44 0.45
CA THR A 541 -17.61 -31.87 0.49
C THR A 541 -16.66 -30.82 1.06
N PHE A 542 -17.17 -29.62 1.36
CA PHE A 542 -16.43 -28.55 2.01
C PHE A 542 -16.71 -28.54 3.53
N SER A 543 -15.87 -27.87 4.31
CA SER A 543 -16.12 -27.69 5.75
C SER A 543 -17.42 -26.94 5.97
N LYS A 544 -18.12 -27.19 7.09
CA LYS A 544 -19.39 -26.49 7.39
C LYS A 544 -19.22 -24.97 7.48
N ASP A 545 -18.05 -24.50 7.90
CA ASP A 545 -17.74 -23.09 8.12
C ASP A 545 -17.28 -22.37 6.84
N ILE A 546 -17.14 -23.09 5.70
CA ILE A 546 -16.64 -22.55 4.44
C ILE A 546 -17.51 -21.42 3.85
N GLN A 547 -18.75 -21.31 4.31
CA GLN A 547 -19.69 -20.27 3.87
C GLN A 547 -19.50 -18.95 4.61
N GLU A 548 -18.71 -18.95 5.69
CA GLU A 548 -18.47 -17.79 6.56
C GLU A 548 -17.05 -17.23 6.42
N VAL A 549 -16.17 -17.91 5.68
CA VAL A 549 -14.81 -17.40 5.40
C VAL A 549 -14.82 -16.28 4.36
N ASP A 550 -13.74 -15.49 4.36
CA ASP A 550 -13.52 -14.46 3.36
C ASP A 550 -13.59 -15.02 1.93
N VAL A 551 -14.14 -14.23 1.02
CA VAL A 551 -14.49 -14.65 -0.34
C VAL A 551 -13.26 -15.13 -1.13
N ASP A 552 -12.11 -14.47 -0.95
CA ASP A 552 -10.86 -14.85 -1.60
C ASP A 552 -10.27 -16.15 -1.03
N ILE A 553 -10.40 -16.39 0.27
CA ILE A 553 -10.03 -17.67 0.90
C ILE A 553 -10.91 -18.80 0.33
N PHE A 554 -12.23 -18.57 0.27
CA PHE A 554 -13.18 -19.52 -0.31
C PHE A 554 -12.79 -19.94 -1.73
N TRP A 555 -12.57 -18.98 -2.64
CA TRP A 555 -12.25 -19.30 -4.03
C TRP A 555 -10.86 -19.94 -4.19
N ASN A 556 -9.90 -19.63 -3.32
CA ASN A 556 -8.62 -20.36 -3.26
C ASN A 556 -8.79 -21.81 -2.80
N GLU A 557 -9.72 -22.11 -1.88
CA GLU A 557 -10.05 -23.48 -1.52
C GLU A 557 -10.74 -24.24 -2.66
N VAL A 558 -11.68 -23.58 -3.36
CA VAL A 558 -12.35 -24.15 -4.54
C VAL A 558 -11.32 -24.48 -5.64
N SER A 559 -10.33 -23.63 -5.87
CA SER A 559 -9.23 -23.88 -6.83
C SER A 559 -8.40 -25.13 -6.48
N ASN A 560 -8.24 -25.44 -5.19
CA ASN A 560 -7.45 -26.58 -4.73
C ASN A 560 -8.26 -27.88 -4.63
N LYS A 561 -9.57 -27.85 -4.92
CA LYS A 561 -10.42 -29.03 -4.83
C LYS A 561 -10.10 -30.02 -5.95
N LYS A 562 -9.58 -31.19 -5.58
CA LYS A 562 -9.31 -32.28 -6.52
C LYS A 562 -10.56 -33.12 -6.75
N GLY A 563 -10.82 -33.44 -8.02
CA GLY A 563 -11.82 -34.42 -8.42
C GLY A 563 -11.34 -35.86 -8.29
N ALA A 564 -12.18 -36.81 -8.71
CA ALA A 564 -11.88 -38.25 -8.69
C ALA A 564 -10.64 -38.64 -9.52
N ALA A 565 -10.23 -37.81 -10.48
CA ALA A 565 -9.08 -38.02 -11.35
C ALA A 565 -7.81 -37.25 -10.89
N GLU A 566 -7.74 -36.81 -9.63
CA GLU A 566 -6.66 -36.01 -9.02
C GLU A 566 -6.34 -34.64 -9.68
N LYS A 567 -7.05 -34.26 -10.74
CA LYS A 567 -7.03 -32.92 -11.34
C LYS A 567 -7.94 -31.96 -10.57
N SER A 568 -7.61 -30.66 -10.59
CA SER A 568 -8.47 -29.63 -10.00
C SER A 568 -9.81 -29.58 -10.73
N GLU A 569 -10.91 -29.66 -9.99
CA GLU A 569 -12.28 -29.82 -10.51
C GLU A 569 -12.90 -28.49 -10.97
N PHE A 570 -12.47 -27.38 -10.35
CA PHE A 570 -13.07 -26.04 -10.49
C PHE A 570 -12.02 -24.96 -10.83
N ASP A 571 -10.91 -25.35 -11.45
CA ASP A 571 -9.75 -24.50 -11.66
C ASP A 571 -10.07 -23.24 -12.49
N GLU A 572 -10.75 -23.38 -13.63
CA GLU A 572 -11.15 -22.26 -14.49
C GLU A 572 -12.15 -21.32 -13.80
N LEU A 573 -13.15 -21.85 -13.10
CA LEU A 573 -14.14 -21.07 -12.35
C LEU A 573 -13.48 -20.31 -11.20
N ALA A 574 -12.62 -20.98 -10.43
CA ALA A 574 -11.96 -20.37 -9.29
C ALA A 574 -10.98 -19.28 -9.73
N ARG A 575 -10.22 -19.49 -10.82
CA ARG A 575 -9.40 -18.44 -11.43
C ARG A 575 -10.26 -17.26 -11.90
N PHE A 576 -11.35 -17.52 -12.61
CA PHE A 576 -12.29 -16.49 -13.05
C PHE A 576 -12.82 -15.66 -11.87
N ALA A 577 -13.24 -16.33 -10.79
CA ALA A 577 -13.74 -15.67 -9.60
C ALA A 577 -12.64 -14.86 -8.89
N LEU A 578 -11.45 -15.41 -8.69
CA LEU A 578 -10.31 -14.72 -8.09
C LEU A 578 -9.88 -13.48 -8.88
N ASP A 579 -9.84 -13.57 -10.21
CA ASP A 579 -9.57 -12.43 -11.08
C ASP A 579 -10.70 -11.39 -11.00
N ALA A 580 -11.97 -11.82 -10.99
CA ALA A 580 -13.12 -10.91 -10.85
C ALA A 580 -13.11 -10.18 -9.50
N LEU A 581 -12.64 -10.81 -8.43
CA LEU A 581 -12.49 -10.19 -7.10
C LEU A 581 -11.30 -9.20 -7.02
N CYS A 582 -10.38 -9.27 -7.99
CA CYS A 582 -9.30 -8.30 -8.15
C CYS A 582 -9.75 -7.01 -8.85
N LEU A 583 -11.00 -6.94 -9.32
CA LEU A 583 -11.58 -5.70 -9.79
C LEU A 583 -11.60 -4.66 -8.66
N PRO A 584 -11.43 -3.37 -8.98
CA PRO A 584 -11.43 -2.33 -7.97
C PRO A 584 -12.86 -2.09 -7.45
N HIS A 585 -12.98 -1.64 -6.21
CA HIS A 585 -14.26 -1.27 -5.59
C HIS A 585 -14.22 0.05 -4.79
N SER A 586 -13.01 0.51 -4.41
CA SER A 586 -12.79 1.70 -3.58
C SER A 586 -11.36 2.20 -3.76
N ASN A 587 -11.13 3.51 -3.60
CA ASN A 587 -9.79 4.11 -3.59
C ASN A 587 -9.15 4.16 -2.19
N ALA A 588 -9.77 3.53 -1.17
CA ALA A 588 -9.26 3.51 0.19
C ALA A 588 -7.79 3.05 0.30
N ASP A 589 -7.38 2.15 -0.59
CA ASP A 589 -5.99 1.68 -0.67
C ASP A 589 -5.00 2.83 -0.92
N CYS A 590 -5.34 3.79 -1.77
CA CYS A 590 -4.53 4.98 -2.01
C CYS A 590 -4.53 5.94 -0.80
N GLU A 591 -5.67 6.11 -0.11
CA GLU A 591 -5.73 6.94 1.11
C GLU A 591 -4.83 6.40 2.22
N ARG A 592 -4.72 5.08 2.36
CA ARG A 592 -3.79 4.43 3.30
C ARG A 592 -2.33 4.73 2.94
N ILE A 593 -1.99 4.76 1.66
CA ILE A 593 -0.64 5.16 1.21
C ILE A 593 -0.36 6.63 1.53
N PHE A 594 -1.29 7.55 1.26
CA PHE A 594 -1.10 8.96 1.64
C PHE A 594 -0.91 9.15 3.14
N SER A 595 -1.60 8.35 3.95
CA SER A 595 -1.40 8.35 5.41
C SER A 595 0.03 7.93 5.79
N ARG A 596 0.62 6.95 5.08
CA ARG A 596 2.03 6.58 5.24
C ARG A 596 2.99 7.64 4.74
N VAL A 597 2.67 8.34 3.65
CA VAL A 597 3.46 9.50 3.17
C VAL A 597 3.55 10.55 4.27
N ASN A 598 2.46 10.85 4.98
CA ASN A 598 2.46 11.82 6.08
C ASN A 598 3.32 11.39 7.28
N LEU A 599 3.55 10.08 7.48
CA LEU A 599 4.48 9.58 8.50
C LEU A 599 5.94 9.69 8.05
N ILE A 600 6.21 9.56 6.75
CA ILE A 600 7.56 9.67 6.17
C ILE A 600 7.98 11.14 6.00
N LYS A 601 7.07 11.97 5.47
CA LYS A 601 7.24 13.42 5.30
C LYS A 601 6.52 14.14 6.42
N THR A 602 7.29 14.51 7.44
CA THR A 602 6.81 15.30 8.59
C THR A 602 7.24 16.76 8.44
N LYS A 603 6.71 17.66 9.29
CA LYS A 603 7.11 19.08 9.33
C LYS A 603 8.63 19.27 9.39
N TYR A 604 9.33 18.37 10.10
CA TYR A 604 10.79 18.38 10.25
C TYR A 604 11.54 17.56 9.18
N ARG A 605 10.83 16.78 8.35
CA ARG A 605 11.37 15.89 7.30
C ARG A 605 10.64 16.09 5.96
N ASN A 606 10.39 17.34 5.59
CA ASN A 606 9.59 17.68 4.40
C ASN A 606 10.43 17.79 3.10
N LYS A 607 11.77 17.88 3.19
CA LYS A 607 12.69 18.01 2.04
C LYS A 607 13.03 16.69 1.31
N LEU A 608 12.32 15.58 1.58
CA LEU A 608 12.60 14.31 0.89
C LEU A 608 12.17 14.35 -0.58
N LYS A 609 13.06 13.87 -1.46
CA LYS A 609 12.75 13.62 -2.88
C LYS A 609 11.72 12.51 -3.03
N ILE A 610 10.93 12.57 -4.10
CA ILE A 610 9.82 11.62 -4.33
C ILE A 610 10.33 10.18 -4.51
N GLU A 611 11.49 10.00 -5.14
CA GLU A 611 12.14 8.70 -5.31
C GLU A 611 12.52 8.07 -3.97
N THR A 612 12.96 8.91 -3.02
CA THR A 612 13.25 8.48 -1.65
C THR A 612 11.99 8.06 -0.91
N VAL A 613 10.87 8.77 -1.11
CA VAL A 613 9.58 8.40 -0.52
C VAL A 613 9.09 7.08 -1.13
N ASN A 614 9.11 6.94 -2.46
CA ASN A 614 8.77 5.71 -3.17
C ASN A 614 9.58 4.52 -2.65
N GLY A 615 10.91 4.65 -2.62
CA GLY A 615 11.79 3.61 -2.12
C GLY A 615 11.55 3.26 -0.64
N SER A 616 11.25 4.25 0.20
CA SER A 616 10.93 4.02 1.61
C SER A 616 9.64 3.22 1.78
N ILE A 617 8.57 3.58 1.06
CA ILE A 617 7.28 2.87 1.13
C ILE A 617 7.45 1.41 0.67
N LEU A 618 8.13 1.20 -0.46
CA LEU A 618 8.42 -0.13 -1.01
C LEU A 618 9.30 -0.96 -0.06
N ALA A 619 10.30 -0.32 0.57
CA ALA A 619 11.15 -1.00 1.53
C ALA A 619 10.38 -1.42 2.79
N THR A 620 9.51 -0.55 3.32
CA THR A 620 8.62 -0.89 4.44
C THR A 620 7.68 -2.04 4.09
N GLU A 621 7.08 -2.05 2.88
CA GLU A 621 6.23 -3.17 2.44
C GLU A 621 7.01 -4.47 2.32
N CYS A 622 8.23 -4.40 1.78
CA CYS A 622 9.12 -5.55 1.70
C CYS A 622 9.41 -6.17 3.07
N VAL A 623 9.71 -5.34 4.08
CA VAL A 623 10.04 -5.81 5.45
C VAL A 623 8.80 -6.43 6.12
N LYS A 624 7.64 -5.79 5.97
CA LYS A 624 6.39 -6.25 6.60
C LYS A 624 5.74 -7.46 5.94
N ARG A 625 6.10 -7.78 4.69
CA ARG A 625 5.44 -8.83 3.89
C ARG A 625 6.35 -9.96 3.42
N GLN A 626 7.60 -10.02 3.90
CA GLN A 626 8.54 -11.02 3.38
C GLN A 626 8.18 -12.45 3.80
N CYS A 627 7.74 -12.65 5.04
CA CYS A 627 7.34 -13.97 5.53
C CYS A 627 5.81 -14.09 5.49
N ALA A 628 5.27 -14.84 4.52
CA ALA A 628 3.84 -15.20 4.50
C ALA A 628 3.51 -16.37 5.45
N GLU A 629 4.53 -17.08 5.94
CA GLU A 629 4.40 -18.28 6.79
C GLU A 629 4.52 -17.98 8.30
N GLU A 630 5.02 -16.81 8.69
CA GLU A 630 5.10 -16.38 10.10
C GLU A 630 4.00 -15.34 10.35
N GLU A 631 3.17 -15.53 11.39
CA GLU A 631 1.96 -14.72 11.65
C GLU A 631 2.22 -13.20 11.75
N LYS A 632 3.48 -12.74 11.93
CA LYS A 632 3.89 -11.32 11.83
C LYS A 632 5.34 -11.16 11.34
N SER A 633 5.54 -10.86 10.05
CA SER A 633 6.84 -10.43 9.50
C SER A 633 7.19 -9.01 9.97
N ASN A 634 8.38 -8.83 10.55
CA ASN A 634 8.90 -7.54 11.01
C ASN A 634 10.42 -7.45 10.76
N CYS A 635 11.04 -6.33 11.11
CA CYS A 635 12.46 -6.05 10.90
C CYS A 635 13.40 -7.02 11.63
N VAL A 636 12.94 -7.67 12.71
CA VAL A 636 13.70 -8.69 13.44
C VAL A 636 13.72 -9.99 12.65
N THR A 637 12.56 -10.43 12.14
CA THR A 637 12.42 -11.67 11.35
C THR A 637 12.81 -11.51 9.88
N PHE A 638 12.94 -10.28 9.39
CA PHE A 638 13.36 -9.93 8.03
C PHE A 638 14.71 -10.56 7.64
N LYS A 639 14.76 -11.21 6.46
CA LYS A 639 15.92 -11.94 5.95
C LYS A 639 16.33 -11.41 4.58
N PRO A 640 17.48 -10.73 4.42
CA PRO A 640 17.90 -10.22 3.12
C PRO A 640 17.96 -11.31 2.03
N THR A 641 17.42 -11.02 0.85
CA THR A 641 17.39 -11.97 -0.29
C THR A 641 18.68 -11.94 -1.11
N GLU A 642 18.96 -12.98 -1.90
CA GLU A 642 20.11 -12.99 -2.84
C GLU A 642 20.12 -11.78 -3.76
N LYS A 643 18.95 -11.39 -4.28
CA LYS A 643 18.80 -10.21 -5.14
C LYS A 643 19.17 -8.90 -4.43
N MET A 644 18.96 -8.81 -3.12
CA MET A 644 19.42 -7.65 -2.34
C MET A 644 20.94 -7.65 -2.21
N PHE A 645 21.57 -8.81 -1.99
CA PHE A 645 23.03 -8.92 -1.97
C PHE A 645 23.65 -8.56 -3.33
N GLU A 646 23.06 -8.98 -4.44
CA GLU A 646 23.49 -8.62 -5.80
C GLU A 646 23.43 -7.10 -6.06
N ARG A 647 22.48 -6.41 -5.40
CA ARG A 647 22.32 -4.96 -5.49
C ARG A 647 23.23 -4.16 -4.56
N MET A 648 23.93 -4.81 -3.62
CA MET A 648 24.90 -4.16 -2.71
C MET A 648 26.25 -3.89 -3.41
N THR A 649 26.20 -3.26 -4.58
CA THR A 649 27.39 -2.85 -5.35
C THR A 649 27.51 -1.33 -5.36
N ALA A 650 28.75 -0.84 -5.48
CA ALA A 650 29.01 0.60 -5.48
C ALA A 650 28.24 1.35 -6.59
N ASN A 651 28.10 0.74 -7.78
CA ASN A 651 27.37 1.35 -8.90
C ASN A 651 25.86 1.50 -8.64
N VAL A 652 25.26 0.57 -7.89
CA VAL A 652 23.83 0.60 -7.56
C VAL A 652 23.55 1.51 -6.38
N LEU A 653 24.45 1.52 -5.38
CA LEU A 653 24.32 2.41 -4.23
C LEU A 653 24.64 3.86 -4.58
N TYR A 654 25.59 4.08 -5.49
CA TYR A 654 26.06 5.41 -5.89
C TYR A 654 26.09 5.52 -7.42
N PRO A 655 24.92 5.58 -8.08
CA PRO A 655 24.86 5.75 -9.52
C PRO A 655 25.53 7.07 -9.91
N LYS A 656 26.48 7.01 -10.84
CA LYS A 656 27.14 8.22 -11.38
C LYS A 656 26.06 9.09 -12.02
N GLN A 657 25.85 10.29 -11.50
CA GLN A 657 24.95 11.27 -12.12
C GLN A 657 25.41 11.50 -13.57
N LYS A 658 24.52 11.27 -14.55
CA LYS A 658 24.72 11.81 -15.90
C LYS A 658 24.79 13.33 -15.73
N LYS A 659 25.90 13.96 -16.12
CA LYS A 659 26.01 15.42 -16.23
C LYS A 659 24.87 15.93 -17.12
N ARG A 660 23.77 16.37 -16.52
CA ARG A 660 22.90 17.40 -17.08
C ARG A 660 23.38 18.69 -16.43
N ASN A 661 23.69 19.67 -17.27
CA ASN A 661 24.01 21.02 -16.83
C ASN A 661 22.78 21.62 -16.17
N GLU A 662 22.63 21.42 -14.86
CA GLU A 662 21.75 22.18 -14.00
C GLU A 662 22.63 22.73 -12.88
N ILE A 663 22.50 24.03 -12.69
CA ILE A 663 23.31 24.88 -11.83
C ILE A 663 23.33 24.31 -10.40
N GLU A 664 24.53 24.15 -9.88
CA GLU A 664 24.81 23.76 -8.50
C GLU A 664 24.25 24.82 -7.53
N GLU A 665 23.25 24.44 -6.74
CA GLU A 665 23.07 24.93 -5.38
C GLU A 665 22.82 23.73 -4.47
N ASP A 666 23.90 23.01 -4.16
CA ASP A 666 23.94 22.07 -3.04
C ASP A 666 25.01 22.56 -2.06
N SER A 667 24.72 23.69 -1.42
CA SER A 667 25.36 24.13 -0.19
C SER A 667 24.37 24.91 0.66
N SER A 668 23.89 24.33 1.76
CA SER A 668 23.59 25.12 2.95
C SER A 668 23.41 24.25 4.19
N SER A 669 24.19 24.63 5.19
CA SER A 669 23.92 24.50 6.62
C SER A 669 22.43 24.67 6.96
N ASP A 670 21.81 23.64 7.53
CA ASP A 670 20.62 23.84 8.34
C ASP A 670 21.11 23.96 9.79
N THR A 671 21.56 25.16 10.17
CA THR A 671 21.74 25.58 11.55
C THR A 671 20.39 25.61 12.27
N GLU A 672 20.42 25.34 13.57
CA GLU A 672 19.30 25.35 14.49
C GLU A 672 18.38 26.57 14.33
N ILE A 673 17.07 26.33 14.35
CA ILE A 673 16.17 27.14 15.17
C ILE A 673 15.41 26.18 16.06
N ILE A 674 15.93 26.01 17.27
CA ILE A 674 15.13 25.65 18.44
C ILE A 674 14.20 26.83 18.67
N LEU A 675 12.89 26.59 18.55
CA LEU A 675 11.82 27.15 19.39
C LEU A 675 10.52 26.40 19.11
#